data_AF-A0A3Q3S9Z8-F1
#
_entry.id   AF-A0A3Q3S9Z8-F1
#
_cell.length_a   1.000
_cell.length_b   1.000
_cell.length_c   1.000
_cell.angle_alpha   90.00
_cell.angle_beta   90.00
_cell.angle_gamma   90.00
#
_symmetry.space_group_name_H-M   'P 1'
#
loop_
_entity.id
_entity.type
_entity.pdbx_description
1 polymer ?
#
loop_
_entity_poly.entity_id
_entity_poly.type
_entity_poly.pdbx_seq_one_letter_code
_entity_poly.pdbx_strand_id
1 'polypeptide(L)'
;MSLFKARDWWSAVLGEGEEFDQGCLCVGDVDNSGTGHDKVVVGSYMGMLRIFSPHASKSSEGDVTDAQLLEVQLQNAIIQVEVGKFVSCSELFHLAVLHPRKLSVYSVSGTAGNVEHGDQYQLKLVYEHNLQRTACNMTHGTFGGGTGHHSLCIQSMDGMLMFFEQDSYSFGRFLPGFLLPGPLVYNPRTDSFLTVSSARQLESYKYETLAVATEAEGRQDPDLPLKPGGKRLMPDWTFVLGEQALDLSVPSFSHSSSSIFILGERNLYCLRDNGQIRFMKKLEFNPSCFLPYATVMDGTTNLLLGNHTNMLLVYQDVTLKWAAQLSFVPVAVRVANFLELKGVVVSLSSDGHLLCSYMGTDPSFFSTPKVDAREADYEQVDAEMKKLQKIIRDATRTQDILPKTNTDDDLIVTAVVSSSMDSPSQALIPDINGRPVPSVAVQVKVKASCVLQSSKLTVSVQPPLAVTQDQFVLEPMGVGSSTVVAFSVFLNGRYPPTDLTGDITVSYSSPTGVPRVLQARFSLPLVLVCVPSSPTRTTKFKITVDTNQPPVDLRSIFPAFSVKSEDKDGNSLAFQFLSGAKVTVVASKTSQRYRVQSDTFDDMWLVVKELVRKFDQHFSKLGVKDFRKSFSGPLPLQDYFLSVDHHFQLRVSAQQYQDLLSERAVQFRAIQRRLLTRFKDKTPAPLQNLDTLLDATYSQVMALAEAAEENRALLEEAFVRLRSATHLLVLLLSLWQGLTPDQTAILEATLLPLLQDTPQLGWEESCDAAVSHLLRTCLSRSPKDQATSLAQVGGPVLGLPRDTARLKKHITLLCDRIGKGGRLTLASEANVQVPAQVQNLAAPGGVEPIAEVAGDGEELELQQEATVFIKKKHPSKKVKKDKDSKEKKEVSKEPLEATVREDAGDAVEPIREKKESKKDSSKEAKKDSSSSKEKKESSKEKKEKEASKESGDKKVSRKSSVKVKEKKKEPEAGDA
;
A
#
# COMPACT_ATOMS: atom_id res chain seq x y z
N MET A 1 -16.49 -0.47 39.50
CA MET A 1 -15.94 -0.16 38.16
C MET A 1 -15.40 1.28 38.15
N SER A 2 -14.18 1.50 38.65
CA SER A 2 -13.62 2.87 38.73
C SER A 2 -12.13 2.98 38.40
N LEU A 3 -11.36 1.89 38.42
CA LEU A 3 -9.92 1.89 38.14
C LEU A 3 -9.57 2.67 36.87
N PHE A 4 -8.55 3.53 36.99
CA PHE A 4 -8.03 4.40 35.92
C PHE A 4 -9.08 5.36 35.30
N LYS A 5 -10.10 5.76 36.07
CA LYS A 5 -11.01 6.85 35.72
C LYS A 5 -10.98 7.94 36.78
N ALA A 6 -11.03 9.20 36.35
CA ALA A 6 -11.42 10.28 37.25
C ALA A 6 -12.88 10.04 37.65
N ARG A 7 -13.17 10.10 38.95
CA ARG A 7 -14.51 9.97 39.49
C ARG A 7 -15.02 11.34 39.86
N ASP A 8 -16.21 11.64 39.36
CA ASP A 8 -16.95 12.84 39.71
C ASP A 8 -17.29 12.83 41.20
N TRP A 9 -17.10 13.99 41.82
CA TRP A 9 -17.51 14.30 43.20
C TRP A 9 -18.43 15.52 43.21
N TRP A 10 -18.17 16.48 42.31
CA TRP A 10 -19.09 17.55 41.93
C TRP A 10 -18.72 18.06 40.53
N SER A 11 -19.71 18.29 39.67
CA SER A 11 -19.51 18.82 38.32
C SER A 11 -20.60 19.80 37.90
N ALA A 12 -20.25 20.70 36.98
CA ALA A 12 -21.14 21.70 36.40
C ALA A 12 -20.78 21.97 34.93
N VAL A 13 -21.72 22.55 34.17
CA VAL A 13 -21.48 23.08 32.82
C VAL A 13 -21.74 24.58 32.87
N LEU A 14 -20.73 25.38 32.50
CA LEU A 14 -20.71 26.82 32.73
C LEU A 14 -21.20 27.60 31.49
N GLY A 15 -22.51 27.83 31.45
CA GLY A 15 -23.17 28.61 30.40
C GLY A 15 -23.36 27.84 29.08
N GLU A 16 -23.82 28.56 28.04
CA GLU A 16 -23.96 28.04 26.68
C GLU A 16 -23.09 28.89 25.74
N GLY A 17 -22.12 28.26 25.08
CA GLY A 17 -21.21 28.95 24.13
C GLY A 17 -20.19 29.89 24.77
N GLU A 18 -19.91 29.74 26.08
CA GLU A 18 -18.79 30.43 26.73
C GLU A 18 -17.45 29.75 26.41
N GLU A 19 -16.36 30.53 26.37
CA GLU A 19 -14.99 30.05 26.11
C GLU A 19 -14.06 30.31 27.30
N PHE A 20 -13.14 29.37 27.56
CA PHE A 20 -12.23 29.36 28.71
C PHE A 20 -10.81 28.90 28.34
N ASP A 21 -9.79 29.40 29.06
CA ASP A 21 -8.37 29.09 28.88
C ASP A 21 -7.63 28.88 30.23
N GLN A 22 -6.33 28.57 30.21
CA GLN A 22 -5.53 28.21 31.39
C GLN A 22 -5.52 29.24 32.52
N GLY A 23 -5.72 30.53 32.19
CA GLY A 23 -5.83 31.64 33.15
C GLY A 23 -7.21 31.77 33.82
N CYS A 24 -8.23 31.10 33.30
CA CYS A 24 -9.63 31.25 33.73
C CYS A 24 -9.96 30.57 35.06
N LEU A 25 -9.15 29.61 35.52
CA LEU A 25 -9.41 28.80 36.73
C LEU A 25 -8.45 29.15 37.87
N CYS A 26 -9.02 29.65 38.98
CA CYS A 26 -8.32 29.91 40.23
C CYS A 26 -8.97 29.17 41.42
N VAL A 27 -8.21 28.93 42.49
CA VAL A 27 -8.63 28.18 43.68
C VAL A 27 -8.03 28.83 44.93
N GLY A 28 -8.84 29.07 45.97
CA GLY A 28 -8.40 29.60 47.27
C GLY A 28 -9.54 30.13 48.16
N ASP A 29 -9.27 30.44 49.43
CA ASP A 29 -10.21 31.03 50.41
C ASP A 29 -10.46 32.54 50.12
N VAL A 30 -11.01 32.84 48.93
CA VAL A 30 -11.22 34.19 48.38
C VAL A 30 -12.23 35.03 49.18
N ASP A 31 -13.18 34.36 49.82
CA ASP A 31 -14.17 34.90 50.76
C ASP A 31 -13.58 35.12 52.17
N ASN A 32 -12.32 34.72 52.40
CA ASN A 32 -11.59 34.87 53.67
C ASN A 32 -12.36 34.28 54.87
N SER A 33 -12.97 33.11 54.66
CA SER A 33 -13.84 32.45 55.65
C SER A 33 -13.14 32.10 56.97
N GLY A 34 -11.80 32.02 56.96
CA GLY A 34 -11.01 31.58 58.11
C GLY A 34 -11.11 30.07 58.38
N THR A 35 -11.87 29.34 57.56
CA THR A 35 -11.99 27.88 57.61
C THR A 35 -10.80 27.18 56.97
N GLY A 36 -10.10 27.84 56.05
CA GLY A 36 -9.06 27.24 55.23
C GLY A 36 -9.59 26.28 54.16
N HIS A 37 -10.86 26.42 53.75
CA HIS A 37 -11.45 25.67 52.63
C HIS A 37 -11.48 26.50 51.36
N ASP A 38 -10.85 25.94 50.31
CA ASP A 38 -10.69 26.60 49.02
C ASP A 38 -12.04 26.74 48.30
N LYS A 39 -12.28 27.90 47.67
CA LYS A 39 -13.38 28.10 46.71
C LYS A 39 -12.84 27.99 45.29
N VAL A 40 -13.68 27.58 44.35
CA VAL A 40 -13.35 27.52 42.93
C VAL A 40 -13.82 28.80 42.26
N VAL A 41 -12.91 29.55 41.65
CA VAL A 41 -13.24 30.76 40.89
C VAL A 41 -13.02 30.51 39.40
N VAL A 42 -14.03 30.83 38.58
CA VAL A 42 -13.95 30.75 37.12
C VAL A 42 -14.31 32.08 36.50
N GLY A 43 -13.44 32.60 35.63
CA GLY A 43 -13.70 33.75 34.76
C GLY A 43 -13.85 33.32 33.29
N SER A 44 -14.76 33.96 32.56
CA SER A 44 -15.12 33.61 31.17
C SER A 44 -14.67 34.68 30.17
N TYR A 45 -14.37 34.28 28.93
CA TYR A 45 -14.16 35.21 27.82
C TYR A 45 -15.43 36.03 27.47
N MET A 46 -16.62 35.60 27.89
CA MET A 46 -17.85 36.40 27.80
C MET A 46 -18.00 37.42 28.95
N GLY A 47 -17.05 37.49 29.88
CA GLY A 47 -17.06 38.42 31.02
C GLY A 47 -17.79 37.90 32.26
N MET A 48 -18.30 36.67 32.24
CA MET A 48 -18.94 36.03 33.40
C MET A 48 -17.89 35.61 34.44
N LEU A 49 -18.07 36.06 35.68
CA LEU A 49 -17.27 35.64 36.84
C LEU A 49 -18.16 34.84 37.79
N ARG A 50 -17.75 33.60 38.10
CA ARG A 50 -18.47 32.68 38.98
C ARG A 50 -17.57 32.19 40.12
N ILE A 51 -18.12 32.08 41.33
CA ILE A 51 -17.43 31.50 42.49
C ILE A 51 -18.29 30.37 43.07
N PHE A 52 -17.68 29.21 43.28
CA PHE A 52 -18.32 28.01 43.81
C PHE A 52 -17.69 27.55 45.11
N SER A 53 -18.52 26.95 45.98
CA SER A 53 -18.11 26.18 47.16
C SER A 53 -18.66 24.75 47.05
N PRO A 54 -18.07 23.89 46.19
CA PRO A 54 -18.54 22.51 46.00
C PRO A 54 -18.63 21.70 47.30
N HIS A 55 -19.74 20.99 47.45
CA HIS A 55 -19.98 20.00 48.51
C HIS A 55 -20.47 18.70 47.89
N ALA A 56 -20.33 17.57 48.62
CA ALA A 56 -20.84 16.29 48.14
C ALA A 56 -22.37 16.31 48.10
N SER A 57 -22.96 16.31 46.90
CA SER A 57 -24.41 16.25 46.76
C SER A 57 -24.95 14.82 46.86
N LYS A 58 -26.26 14.71 47.11
CA LYS A 58 -26.99 13.44 47.07
C LYS A 58 -28.10 13.51 46.02
N SER A 59 -27.68 13.17 44.80
CA SER A 59 -28.48 12.80 43.63
C SER A 59 -29.36 13.85 42.95
N SER A 60 -29.00 14.09 41.68
CA SER A 60 -29.87 14.34 40.53
C SER A 60 -30.50 15.73 40.38
N GLU A 61 -30.07 16.43 39.33
CA GLU A 61 -30.85 17.42 38.56
C GLU A 61 -31.26 18.73 39.26
N GLY A 62 -30.74 19.04 40.46
CA GLY A 62 -30.95 20.34 41.13
C GLY A 62 -29.71 21.12 41.63
N ASP A 63 -28.55 20.47 41.79
CA ASP A 63 -27.51 20.90 42.74
C ASP A 63 -26.65 22.14 42.41
N VAL A 64 -26.73 22.71 41.20
CA VAL A 64 -25.75 23.76 40.78
C VAL A 64 -25.94 25.09 41.55
N THR A 65 -27.18 25.41 41.94
CA THR A 65 -27.50 26.67 42.64
C THR A 65 -26.89 26.75 44.02
N ASP A 66 -26.91 25.65 44.77
CA ASP A 66 -26.57 25.62 46.19
C ASP A 66 -25.04 25.63 46.40
N ALA A 67 -24.29 25.12 45.42
CA ALA A 67 -22.84 25.20 45.38
C ALA A 67 -22.30 26.54 44.82
N GLN A 68 -23.16 27.42 44.27
CA GLN A 68 -22.75 28.67 43.62
C GLN A 68 -22.88 29.87 44.56
N LEU A 69 -21.74 30.45 44.99
CA LEU A 69 -21.72 31.57 45.93
C LEU A 69 -22.10 32.91 45.27
N LEU A 70 -21.59 33.16 44.06
CA LEU A 70 -21.96 34.32 43.25
C LEU A 70 -21.72 34.08 41.75
N GLU A 71 -22.49 34.79 40.93
CA GLU A 71 -22.30 34.93 39.49
C GLU A 71 -22.52 36.39 39.09
N VAL A 72 -21.55 36.98 38.38
CA VAL A 72 -21.55 38.40 38.00
C VAL A 72 -21.07 38.56 36.55
N GLN A 73 -21.91 39.15 35.71
CA GLN A 73 -21.53 39.62 34.37
C GLN A 73 -20.71 40.91 34.49
N LEU A 74 -19.41 40.84 34.17
CA LEU A 74 -18.56 42.00 33.97
C LEU A 74 -18.65 42.46 32.51
N GLN A 75 -18.39 43.75 32.25
CA GLN A 75 -18.57 44.36 30.91
C GLN A 75 -17.51 43.93 29.86
N ASN A 76 -16.45 43.25 30.27
CA ASN A 76 -15.32 42.88 29.41
C ASN A 76 -14.94 41.42 29.65
N ALA A 77 -14.44 40.75 28.62
CA ALA A 77 -13.80 39.43 28.68
C ALA A 77 -12.80 39.33 29.85
N ILE A 78 -12.77 38.17 30.52
CA ILE A 78 -11.82 37.89 31.60
C ILE A 78 -10.73 36.97 31.05
N ILE A 79 -9.51 37.49 30.94
CA ILE A 79 -8.34 36.75 30.43
C ILE A 79 -7.77 35.84 31.53
N GLN A 80 -7.63 36.36 32.74
CA GLN A 80 -6.99 35.67 33.85
C GLN A 80 -7.57 36.10 35.19
N VAL A 81 -7.66 35.16 36.13
CA VAL A 81 -8.14 35.39 37.49
C VAL A 81 -7.12 34.88 38.50
N GLU A 82 -6.75 35.70 39.48
CA GLU A 82 -5.81 35.31 40.55
C GLU A 82 -6.33 35.73 41.93
N VAL A 83 -6.02 34.93 42.95
CA VAL A 83 -6.33 35.20 44.37
C VAL A 83 -5.01 35.50 45.10
N GLY A 84 -4.93 36.63 45.80
CA GLY A 84 -3.68 37.10 46.41
C GLY A 84 -3.83 38.32 47.30
N LYS A 85 -2.75 38.73 47.98
CA LYS A 85 -2.75 39.86 48.94
C LYS A 85 -2.55 41.20 48.24
N PHE A 86 -3.50 41.59 47.41
CA PHE A 86 -3.37 42.73 46.48
C PHE A 86 -3.67 44.11 47.10
N VAL A 87 -3.94 44.20 48.41
CA VAL A 87 -4.29 45.48 49.08
C VAL A 87 -3.31 45.77 50.20
N SER A 88 -2.71 46.97 50.16
CA SER A 88 -1.70 47.41 51.12
C SER A 88 -2.25 47.40 52.55
N CYS A 89 -1.42 46.97 53.51
CA CYS A 89 -1.79 46.82 54.93
C CYS A 89 -2.97 45.86 55.22
N SER A 90 -3.36 45.02 54.26
CA SER A 90 -4.37 43.97 54.47
C SER A 90 -3.77 42.57 54.24
N GLU A 91 -3.87 41.72 55.25
CA GLU A 91 -3.44 40.31 55.16
C GLU A 91 -4.48 39.41 54.45
N LEU A 92 -5.62 39.97 54.04
CA LEU A 92 -6.72 39.25 53.39
C LEU A 92 -6.43 38.96 51.90
N PHE A 93 -6.97 37.84 51.42
CA PHE A 93 -7.01 37.52 50.01
C PHE A 93 -8.02 38.39 49.27
N HIS A 94 -7.63 38.85 48.10
CA HIS A 94 -8.42 39.65 47.18
C HIS A 94 -8.39 39.00 45.80
N LEU A 95 -9.38 39.30 44.97
CA LEU A 95 -9.56 38.73 43.65
C LEU A 95 -9.10 39.71 42.57
N ALA A 96 -7.98 39.43 41.91
CA ALA A 96 -7.52 40.16 40.74
C ALA A 96 -8.14 39.57 39.48
N VAL A 97 -8.82 40.40 38.70
CA VAL A 97 -9.47 40.04 37.43
C VAL A 97 -8.82 40.86 36.32
N LEU A 98 -8.20 40.17 35.36
CA LEU A 98 -7.56 40.77 34.20
C LEU A 98 -8.51 40.77 32.99
N HIS A 99 -8.78 41.96 32.47
CA HIS A 99 -9.46 42.19 31.20
C HIS A 99 -8.47 42.68 30.14
N PRO A 100 -8.77 42.60 28.83
CA PRO A 100 -7.86 43.03 27.77
C PRO A 100 -7.30 44.44 27.93
N ARG A 101 -8.04 45.37 28.53
CA ARG A 101 -7.65 46.79 28.71
C ARG A 101 -7.77 47.30 30.16
N LYS A 102 -8.03 46.43 31.13
CA LYS A 102 -8.28 46.83 32.52
C LYS A 102 -7.89 45.73 33.50
N LEU A 103 -7.17 46.07 34.56
CA LEU A 103 -7.05 45.22 35.76
C LEU A 103 -8.08 45.72 36.79
N SER A 104 -8.77 44.82 37.49
CA SER A 104 -9.72 45.19 38.55
C SER A 104 -9.56 44.26 39.74
N VAL A 105 -9.43 44.84 40.93
CA VAL A 105 -9.20 44.09 42.16
C VAL A 105 -10.43 44.22 43.06
N TYR A 106 -11.00 43.07 43.39
CA TYR A 106 -12.24 42.96 44.15
C TYR A 106 -12.00 42.31 45.52
N SER A 107 -12.78 42.75 46.50
CA SER A 107 -12.97 42.05 47.77
C SER A 107 -14.29 41.27 47.68
N VAL A 108 -14.22 39.96 47.95
CA VAL A 108 -15.40 39.09 48.09
C VAL A 108 -15.74 39.03 49.57
N SER A 109 -17.02 39.20 49.91
CA SER A 109 -17.49 39.04 51.30
C SER A 109 -18.88 38.40 51.32
N GLY A 110 -19.04 37.35 52.13
CA GLY A 110 -20.33 36.76 52.46
C GLY A 110 -20.97 37.48 53.64
N THR A 111 -22.28 37.70 53.58
CA THR A 111 -23.11 38.17 54.70
C THR A 111 -24.11 37.09 55.04
N ALA A 112 -24.08 36.59 56.28
CA ALA A 112 -24.90 35.47 56.70
C ALA A 112 -26.41 35.78 56.65
N GLY A 113 -27.20 34.85 56.09
CA GLY A 113 -28.64 34.99 55.93
C GLY A 113 -29.43 34.71 57.21
N ASN A 114 -30.23 35.67 57.66
CA ASN A 114 -31.13 35.47 58.83
C ASN A 114 -32.48 34.81 58.50
N VAL A 115 -32.76 34.50 57.22
CA VAL A 115 -34.04 33.93 56.72
C VAL A 115 -33.74 33.01 55.51
N GLU A 116 -34.72 32.21 55.09
CA GLU A 116 -34.73 31.11 54.09
C GLU A 116 -34.18 31.39 52.66
N HIS A 117 -33.48 32.51 52.42
CA HIS A 117 -32.85 32.85 51.13
C HIS A 117 -31.32 32.77 51.13
N GLY A 118 -30.73 32.16 52.17
CA GLY A 118 -29.29 31.83 52.22
C GLY A 118 -28.34 33.01 52.45
N ASP A 119 -27.04 32.70 52.39
CA ASP A 119 -25.96 33.67 52.59
C ASP A 119 -25.73 34.52 51.33
N GLN A 120 -25.62 35.83 51.50
CA GLN A 120 -25.48 36.78 50.38
C GLN A 120 -24.02 37.19 50.19
N TYR A 121 -23.44 36.81 49.06
CA TYR A 121 -22.08 37.21 48.68
C TYR A 121 -22.10 38.46 47.80
N GLN A 122 -21.27 39.45 48.16
CA GLN A 122 -21.07 40.67 47.38
C GLN A 122 -19.64 40.74 46.83
N LEU A 123 -19.53 41.16 45.56
CA LEU A 123 -18.28 41.44 44.88
C LEU A 123 -18.02 42.95 44.88
N LYS A 124 -17.16 43.43 45.79
CA LYS A 124 -16.89 44.86 45.96
C LYS A 124 -15.59 45.25 45.26
N LEU A 125 -15.65 46.15 44.27
CA LEU A 125 -14.45 46.73 43.67
C LEU A 125 -13.66 47.53 44.73
N VAL A 126 -12.35 47.27 44.83
CA VAL A 126 -11.44 48.01 45.72
C VAL A 126 -10.71 49.09 44.91
N TYR A 127 -10.10 48.72 43.79
CA TYR A 127 -9.48 49.63 42.83
C TYR A 127 -9.45 49.01 41.42
N GLU A 128 -9.23 49.85 40.40
CA GLU A 128 -9.02 49.42 39.01
C GLU A 128 -7.89 50.20 38.33
N HIS A 129 -7.17 49.52 37.44
CA HIS A 129 -6.10 50.09 36.62
C HIS A 129 -6.48 50.02 35.14
N ASN A 130 -6.56 51.19 34.48
CA ASN A 130 -6.82 51.28 33.05
C ASN A 130 -5.50 51.08 32.26
N LEU A 131 -5.45 50.04 31.42
CA LEU A 131 -4.22 49.62 30.75
C LEU A 131 -4.03 50.38 29.43
N GLN A 132 -2.83 50.95 29.23
CA GLN A 132 -2.45 51.64 28.00
C GLN A 132 -2.20 50.70 26.82
N ARG A 133 -1.91 49.42 27.10
CA ARG A 133 -1.67 48.34 26.14
C ARG A 133 -2.66 47.20 26.37
N THR A 134 -2.82 46.33 25.38
CA THR A 134 -3.68 45.14 25.52
C THR A 134 -2.92 44.06 26.27
N ALA A 135 -3.49 43.52 27.35
CA ALA A 135 -2.89 42.47 28.15
C ALA A 135 -2.96 41.09 27.46
N CYS A 136 -2.00 40.21 27.78
CA CYS A 136 -1.99 38.80 27.40
C CYS A 136 -2.13 37.87 28.61
N ASN A 137 -1.42 38.17 29.69
CA ASN A 137 -1.43 37.43 30.96
C ASN A 137 -0.89 38.33 32.09
N MET A 138 -0.94 37.85 33.32
CA MET A 138 -0.27 38.44 34.47
C MET A 138 0.38 37.38 35.35
N THR A 139 1.19 37.84 36.30
CA THR A 139 1.70 37.04 37.42
C THR A 139 1.89 37.94 38.64
N HIS A 140 1.87 37.38 39.85
CA HIS A 140 1.99 38.14 41.08
C HIS A 140 3.09 37.63 42.02
N GLY A 141 3.45 38.46 43.00
CA GLY A 141 4.27 38.04 44.11
C GLY A 141 4.93 39.18 44.88
N THR A 142 5.83 38.81 45.77
CA THR A 142 6.65 39.70 46.59
C THR A 142 7.88 40.20 45.82
N PHE A 143 7.66 41.00 44.78
CA PHE A 143 8.74 41.56 43.94
C PHE A 143 9.71 42.39 44.80
N GLY A 144 11.02 42.24 44.59
CA GLY A 144 12.05 42.92 45.40
C GLY A 144 12.12 42.44 46.85
N GLY A 145 11.44 41.35 47.22
CA GLY A 145 11.45 40.80 48.58
C GLY A 145 10.55 41.51 49.60
N GLY A 146 9.58 42.32 49.15
CA GLY A 146 8.58 42.95 50.03
C GLY A 146 7.77 41.94 50.86
N THR A 147 7.29 42.34 52.04
CA THR A 147 6.56 41.45 52.97
C THR A 147 5.11 41.90 53.20
N GLY A 148 4.20 40.93 53.36
CA GLY A 148 2.79 41.14 53.68
C GLY A 148 1.84 41.36 52.49
N HIS A 149 2.35 41.79 51.33
CA HIS A 149 1.53 42.13 50.16
C HIS A 149 2.09 41.53 48.85
N HIS A 150 1.21 41.33 47.87
CA HIS A 150 1.56 40.89 46.51
C HIS A 150 1.45 42.07 45.54
N SER A 151 2.47 42.28 44.74
CA SER A 151 2.44 43.18 43.58
C SER A 151 2.10 42.39 42.31
N LEU A 152 1.61 43.09 41.28
CA LEU A 152 1.13 42.49 40.03
C LEU A 152 2.00 42.92 38.84
N CYS A 153 2.33 41.97 37.97
CA CYS A 153 3.06 42.19 36.72
C CYS A 153 2.21 41.69 35.56
N ILE A 154 1.86 42.58 34.63
CA ILE A 154 1.03 42.28 33.45
C ILE A 154 1.92 42.25 32.20
N GLN A 155 1.87 41.18 31.42
CA GLN A 155 2.47 41.12 30.09
C GLN A 155 1.48 41.67 29.06
N SER A 156 1.91 42.63 28.23
CA SER A 156 1.13 43.08 27.08
C SER A 156 1.36 42.21 25.83
N MET A 157 0.38 42.21 24.92
CA MET A 157 0.42 41.52 23.62
C MET A 157 1.59 41.96 22.72
N ASP A 158 2.16 43.14 22.98
CA ASP A 158 3.33 43.74 22.30
C ASP A 158 4.62 43.69 23.15
N GLY A 159 4.63 42.91 24.24
CA GLY A 159 5.86 42.53 24.94
C GLY A 159 6.35 43.51 26.01
N MET A 160 5.49 44.40 26.51
CA MET A 160 5.79 45.24 27.67
C MET A 160 5.36 44.52 28.95
N LEU A 161 6.27 44.35 29.91
CA LEU A 161 5.93 44.04 31.29
C LEU A 161 5.55 45.33 32.00
N MET A 162 4.38 45.36 32.66
CA MET A 162 3.82 46.51 33.38
C MET A 162 3.65 46.15 34.86
N PHE A 163 4.27 46.92 35.75
CA PHE A 163 4.38 46.61 37.18
C PHE A 163 3.45 47.52 38.01
N PHE A 164 2.70 46.91 38.92
CA PHE A 164 1.71 47.56 39.78
C PHE A 164 1.95 47.20 41.25
N GLU A 165 2.27 48.20 42.05
CA GLU A 165 2.30 48.13 43.52
C GLU A 165 0.91 48.51 44.04
N GLN A 166 0.06 47.49 44.18
CA GLN A 166 -1.34 47.57 44.59
C GLN A 166 -2.16 48.58 43.76
N ASP A 167 -2.61 49.69 44.35
CA ASP A 167 -3.42 50.73 43.70
C ASP A 167 -2.57 51.74 42.89
N SER A 168 -1.25 51.54 42.82
CA SER A 168 -0.32 52.38 42.05
C SER A 168 0.34 51.61 40.88
N TYR A 169 0.69 52.34 39.82
CA TYR A 169 1.51 51.86 38.72
C TYR A 169 2.96 52.32 38.91
N SER A 170 3.90 51.37 38.96
CA SER A 170 5.30 51.64 39.29
C SER A 170 6.12 52.00 38.04
N PHE A 171 6.18 51.08 37.07
CA PHE A 171 6.93 51.24 35.82
C PHE A 171 6.56 50.14 34.80
N GLY A 172 7.12 50.21 33.60
CA GLY A 172 7.07 49.12 32.64
C GLY A 172 8.28 49.05 31.71
N ARG A 173 8.55 47.88 31.12
CA ARG A 173 9.73 47.60 30.29
C ARG A 173 9.38 46.67 29.13
N PHE A 174 9.93 46.94 27.95
CA PHE A 174 9.82 46.04 26.79
C PHE A 174 10.83 44.89 26.87
N LEU A 175 10.37 43.67 26.59
CA LEU A 175 11.23 42.50 26.43
C LEU A 175 12.01 42.59 25.10
N PRO A 176 13.32 42.28 25.08
CA PRO A 176 14.11 42.31 23.86
C PRO A 176 13.74 41.16 22.91
N GLY A 177 13.72 41.41 21.60
CA GLY A 177 13.53 40.35 20.59
C GLY A 177 12.11 39.76 20.51
N PHE A 178 11.13 40.40 21.14
CA PHE A 178 9.73 39.97 21.18
C PHE A 178 9.07 39.92 19.79
N LEU A 179 8.18 38.93 19.59
CA LEU A 179 7.30 38.81 18.42
C LEU A 179 5.90 38.33 18.79
N LEU A 180 5.81 37.39 19.75
CA LEU A 180 4.57 36.88 20.34
C LEU A 180 4.76 36.75 21.86
N PRO A 181 3.69 36.93 22.65
CA PRO A 181 3.71 36.62 24.07
C PRO A 181 3.88 35.12 24.29
N GLY A 182 4.47 34.78 25.44
CA GLY A 182 4.59 33.43 25.97
C GLY A 182 4.34 33.46 27.48
N PRO A 183 4.21 32.29 28.13
CA PRO A 183 3.93 32.23 29.57
C PRO A 183 4.96 33.01 30.39
N LEU A 184 4.49 33.64 31.46
CA LEU A 184 5.25 34.50 32.37
C LEU A 184 5.01 34.05 33.82
N VAL A 185 6.08 33.88 34.59
CA VAL A 185 5.98 33.55 36.03
C VAL A 185 7.09 34.23 36.83
N TYR A 186 6.77 34.66 38.06
CA TYR A 186 7.73 35.20 39.02
C TYR A 186 8.36 34.08 39.88
N ASN A 187 9.69 34.07 40.03
CA ASN A 187 10.40 33.20 40.98
C ASN A 187 10.81 34.00 42.23
N PRO A 188 10.10 33.86 43.37
CA PRO A 188 10.38 34.61 44.59
C PRO A 188 11.70 34.23 45.28
N ARG A 189 12.34 33.12 44.89
CA ARG A 189 13.63 32.68 45.45
C ARG A 189 14.82 33.41 44.84
N THR A 190 14.67 33.93 43.62
CA THR A 190 15.73 34.61 42.85
C THR A 190 15.38 36.05 42.47
N ASP A 191 14.22 36.56 42.88
CA ASP A 191 13.66 37.86 42.52
C ASP A 191 13.72 38.11 40.99
N SER A 192 13.20 37.14 40.22
CA SER A 192 13.32 37.13 38.76
C SER A 192 12.06 36.67 38.05
N PHE A 193 11.75 37.33 36.94
CA PHE A 193 10.69 36.98 36.01
C PHE A 193 11.22 36.00 34.96
N LEU A 194 10.50 34.91 34.77
CA LEU A 194 10.81 33.84 33.82
C LEU A 194 9.76 33.88 32.71
N THR A 195 10.20 33.96 31.46
CA THR A 195 9.32 33.98 30.29
C THR A 195 9.91 33.16 29.16
N VAL A 196 9.08 32.53 28.33
CA VAL A 196 9.55 31.88 27.09
C VAL A 196 9.29 32.79 25.91
N SER A 197 10.33 33.09 25.12
CA SER A 197 10.25 33.99 23.97
C SER A 197 9.94 33.25 22.66
N SER A 198 9.50 34.01 21.66
CA SER A 198 9.32 33.54 20.28
C SER A 198 10.55 32.86 19.67
N ALA A 199 11.76 33.10 20.21
CA ALA A 199 13.00 32.43 19.84
C ALA A 199 13.16 31.00 20.40
N ARG A 200 12.16 30.50 21.14
CA ARG A 200 12.14 29.16 21.81
C ARG A 200 13.19 29.04 22.91
N GLN A 201 13.36 30.13 23.66
CA GLN A 201 14.29 30.25 24.77
C GLN A 201 13.51 30.63 26.03
N LEU A 202 13.79 29.96 27.14
CA LEU A 202 13.43 30.45 28.47
C LEU A 202 14.43 31.51 28.88
N GLU A 203 13.95 32.68 29.28
CA GLU A 203 14.74 33.86 29.60
C GLU A 203 14.42 34.31 31.03
N SER A 204 15.47 34.59 31.81
CA SER A 204 15.35 35.05 33.20
C SER A 204 15.73 36.53 33.33
N TYR A 205 14.85 37.35 33.91
CA TYR A 205 15.04 38.78 34.09
C TYR A 205 14.86 39.16 35.58
N LYS A 206 15.96 39.55 36.25
CA LYS A 206 15.92 40.01 37.65
C LYS A 206 15.11 41.30 37.80
N TYR A 207 14.31 41.40 38.86
CA TYR A 207 13.44 42.56 39.12
C TYR A 207 14.22 43.86 39.25
N GLU A 208 15.34 43.87 40.00
CA GLU A 208 16.26 45.02 40.09
C GLU A 208 16.72 45.49 38.70
N THR A 209 17.06 44.55 37.81
CA THR A 209 17.51 44.87 36.44
C THR A 209 16.37 45.45 35.61
N LEU A 210 15.14 44.97 35.77
CA LEU A 210 13.95 45.52 35.12
C LEU A 210 13.63 46.93 35.64
N ALA A 211 13.65 47.15 36.96
CA ALA A 211 13.39 48.45 37.57
C ALA A 211 14.41 49.50 37.12
N VAL A 212 15.71 49.18 37.17
CA VAL A 212 16.81 50.10 36.85
C VAL A 212 17.05 50.25 35.34
N ALA A 213 16.59 49.31 34.50
CA ALA A 213 16.69 49.44 33.04
C ALA A 213 16.02 50.73 32.55
N THR A 214 16.71 51.45 31.68
CA THR A 214 16.12 52.62 30.99
C THR A 214 15.17 52.12 29.91
N GLU A 215 14.10 52.87 29.65
CA GLU A 215 13.14 52.49 28.61
C GLU A 215 13.83 52.42 27.24
N ALA A 216 13.83 51.24 26.63
CA ALA A 216 14.34 51.05 25.27
C ALA A 216 13.35 51.71 24.31
N GLU A 217 13.78 52.80 23.68
CA GLU A 217 13.00 53.77 22.89
C GLU A 217 11.78 53.16 22.18
N GLY A 218 10.60 53.30 22.80
CA GLY A 218 9.34 53.17 22.09
C GLY A 218 9.31 54.23 20.98
N ARG A 219 8.95 53.83 19.75
CA ARG A 219 9.03 54.65 18.52
C ARG A 219 8.67 56.13 18.76
N GLN A 220 9.68 57.00 18.77
CA GLN A 220 9.53 58.47 18.88
C GLN A 220 9.77 59.16 17.53
N ASP A 221 9.34 60.43 17.46
CA ASP A 221 9.56 61.31 16.32
C ASP A 221 11.05 61.52 15.99
N PRO A 222 11.41 61.73 14.71
CA PRO A 222 12.80 61.80 14.25
C PRO A 222 13.58 63.07 14.67
N ASP A 223 12.93 64.05 15.29
CA ASP A 223 13.45 65.43 15.45
C ASP A 223 14.02 65.77 16.85
N LEU A 224 14.26 64.78 17.73
CA LEU A 224 14.89 64.99 19.04
C LEU A 224 16.21 64.19 19.21
N PRO A 225 17.30 64.81 19.72
CA PRO A 225 18.61 64.17 19.80
C PRO A 225 18.72 63.19 20.98
N LEU A 226 19.25 61.99 20.71
CA LEU A 226 19.41 60.91 21.69
C LEU A 226 20.30 61.33 22.87
N LYS A 227 19.89 60.95 24.09
CA LYS A 227 20.75 60.99 25.28
C LYS A 227 21.53 59.67 25.41
N PRO A 228 22.88 59.66 25.32
CA PRO A 228 23.65 58.44 25.54
C PRO A 228 23.69 58.09 27.03
N GLY A 229 23.22 56.90 27.42
CA GLY A 229 23.33 56.44 28.82
C GLY A 229 22.56 55.19 29.24
N GLY A 230 21.58 54.71 28.46
CA GLY A 230 20.77 53.55 28.83
C GLY A 230 21.52 52.21 28.70
N LYS A 231 21.54 51.39 29.77
CA LYS A 231 21.89 49.96 29.65
C LYS A 231 20.73 49.24 28.97
N ARG A 232 20.97 48.65 27.79
CA ARG A 232 19.99 47.78 27.11
C ARG A 232 19.61 46.61 28.02
N LEU A 233 18.32 46.36 28.18
CA LEU A 233 17.82 45.20 28.92
C LEU A 233 18.33 43.90 28.26
N MET A 234 18.88 43.02 29.08
CA MET A 234 19.37 41.70 28.73
C MET A 234 18.93 40.70 29.81
N PRO A 235 18.64 39.44 29.46
CA PRO A 235 18.39 38.39 30.45
C PRO A 235 19.66 38.06 31.26
N ASP A 236 19.46 37.67 32.52
CA ASP A 236 20.49 37.19 33.45
C ASP A 236 21.05 35.83 33.00
N TRP A 237 20.15 34.96 32.49
CA TRP A 237 20.50 33.73 31.78
C TRP A 237 19.40 33.33 30.79
N THR A 238 19.77 32.50 29.81
CA THR A 238 18.88 31.98 28.76
C THR A 238 19.07 30.48 28.56
N PHE A 239 17.99 29.73 28.42
CA PHE A 239 18.03 28.29 28.11
C PHE A 239 17.24 27.98 26.84
N VAL A 240 17.85 27.31 25.85
CA VAL A 240 17.19 26.97 24.57
C VAL A 240 16.36 25.70 24.72
N LEU A 241 15.02 25.83 24.67
CA LEU A 241 14.09 24.71 24.76
C LEU A 241 14.00 23.94 23.44
N GLY A 242 14.00 24.65 22.31
CA GLY A 242 13.86 24.09 20.96
C GLY A 242 12.42 24.04 20.42
N GLU A 243 11.43 24.25 21.30
CA GLU A 243 10.00 24.41 21.01
C GLU A 243 9.39 25.51 21.90
N GLN A 244 8.12 25.86 21.68
CA GLN A 244 7.42 26.80 22.56
C GLN A 244 6.91 26.12 23.83
N ALA A 245 6.66 26.94 24.86
CA ALA A 245 6.01 26.53 26.10
C ALA A 245 4.55 26.99 26.13
N LEU A 246 3.68 26.11 26.63
CA LEU A 246 2.28 26.40 26.93
C LEU A 246 2.18 27.16 28.27
N ASP A 247 2.89 26.65 29.29
CA ASP A 247 2.79 27.11 30.67
C ASP A 247 4.13 26.99 31.44
N LEU A 248 4.28 27.79 32.50
CA LEU A 248 5.42 27.87 33.40
C LEU A 248 4.97 27.85 34.85
N SER A 249 5.62 27.03 35.69
CA SER A 249 5.29 26.98 37.12
C SER A 249 6.53 26.90 38.00
N VAL A 250 6.57 27.72 39.07
CA VAL A 250 7.64 27.75 40.07
C VAL A 250 7.08 27.38 41.45
N PRO A 251 6.94 26.08 41.76
CA PRO A 251 6.41 25.63 43.04
C PRO A 251 7.26 26.06 44.24
N SER A 252 6.58 26.56 45.28
CA SER A 252 7.19 27.06 46.52
C SER A 252 7.09 26.07 47.71
N PHE A 253 6.98 24.76 47.44
CA PHE A 253 6.73 23.74 48.48
C PHE A 253 7.89 23.53 49.48
N SER A 254 9.11 23.96 49.14
CA SER A 254 10.26 23.86 50.03
C SER A 254 11.29 24.96 49.78
N HIS A 255 11.91 25.42 50.87
CA HIS A 255 13.05 26.33 50.84
C HIS A 255 14.37 25.63 50.46
N SER A 256 14.47 24.30 50.61
CA SER A 256 15.73 23.56 50.44
C SER A 256 16.07 23.16 49.01
N SER A 257 15.10 23.24 48.08
CA SER A 257 15.35 23.00 46.66
C SER A 257 14.47 23.88 45.78
N SER A 258 15.01 24.31 44.64
CA SER A 258 14.27 24.99 43.58
C SER A 258 14.05 24.07 42.40
N SER A 259 12.94 24.25 41.71
CA SER A 259 12.63 23.59 40.45
C SER A 259 11.67 24.47 39.66
N ILE A 260 12.13 24.95 38.51
CA ILE A 260 11.33 25.70 37.53
C ILE A 260 10.77 24.66 36.55
N PHE A 261 9.45 24.53 36.47
CA PHE A 261 8.78 23.61 35.57
C PHE A 261 8.30 24.34 34.31
N ILE A 262 8.53 23.74 33.14
CA ILE A 262 8.13 24.25 31.83
C ILE A 262 7.41 23.15 31.07
N LEU A 263 6.18 23.44 30.62
CA LEU A 263 5.40 22.56 29.76
C LEU A 263 5.60 22.98 28.29
N GLY A 264 6.46 22.28 27.56
CA GLY A 264 6.62 22.43 26.11
C GLY A 264 5.53 21.69 25.32
N GLU A 265 5.39 22.03 24.03
CA GLU A 265 4.50 21.34 23.07
C GLU A 265 4.63 19.80 23.09
N ARG A 266 5.83 19.26 23.36
CA ARG A 266 6.13 17.82 23.34
C ARG A 266 7.07 17.36 24.47
N ASN A 267 7.60 18.27 25.29
CA ASN A 267 8.57 17.96 26.34
C ASN A 267 8.27 18.72 27.63
N LEU A 268 8.29 18.00 28.75
CA LEU A 268 8.32 18.56 30.08
C LEU A 268 9.78 18.83 30.49
N TYR A 269 10.09 20.03 30.95
CA TYR A 269 11.41 20.37 31.50
C TYR A 269 11.28 20.75 32.97
N CYS A 270 12.27 20.36 33.75
CA CYS A 270 12.49 20.85 35.11
C CYS A 270 13.91 21.41 35.18
N LEU A 271 14.05 22.71 35.42
CA LEU A 271 15.33 23.42 35.55
C LEU A 271 15.58 23.83 37.01
N ARG A 272 16.83 24.18 37.31
CA ARG A 272 17.24 24.87 38.55
C ARG A 272 17.27 26.38 38.34
N ASP A 273 17.36 27.15 39.43
CA ASP A 273 17.46 28.63 39.42
C ASP A 273 18.57 29.20 38.52
N ASN A 274 19.61 28.41 38.24
CA ASN A 274 20.75 28.77 37.39
C ASN A 274 20.61 28.33 35.92
N GLY A 275 19.39 27.99 35.47
CA GLY A 275 19.10 27.55 34.11
C GLY A 275 19.56 26.13 33.74
N GLN A 276 20.18 25.39 34.67
CA GLN A 276 20.59 24.01 34.41
C GLN A 276 19.41 23.03 34.47
N ILE A 277 19.33 22.09 33.53
CA ILE A 277 18.35 21.00 33.58
C ILE A 277 18.57 20.15 34.84
N ARG A 278 17.51 20.00 35.64
CA ARG A 278 17.40 18.98 36.69
C ARG A 278 16.95 17.65 36.08
N PHE A 279 15.91 17.68 35.26
CA PHE A 279 15.50 16.59 34.37
C PHE A 279 14.67 17.11 33.20
N MET A 280 14.51 16.30 32.15
CA MET A 280 13.55 16.52 31.09
C MET A 280 12.85 15.20 30.73
N LYS A 281 11.58 15.27 30.34
CA LYS A 281 10.84 14.13 29.82
C LYS A 281 10.19 14.50 28.49
N LYS A 282 10.56 13.77 27.43
CA LYS A 282 9.78 13.72 26.20
C LYS A 282 8.41 13.08 26.45
N LEU A 283 7.38 13.69 25.90
CA LEU A 283 6.00 13.21 25.89
C LEU A 283 5.73 12.56 24.52
N GLU A 284 4.87 11.54 24.51
CA GLU A 284 4.46 10.80 23.29
C GLU A 284 3.02 11.14 22.88
N PHE A 285 2.47 12.16 23.52
CA PHE A 285 1.14 12.74 23.36
C PHE A 285 1.29 14.27 23.46
N ASN A 286 0.31 15.01 22.95
CA ASN A 286 0.25 16.46 23.15
C ASN A 286 -0.33 16.74 24.55
N PRO A 287 0.42 17.40 25.47
CA PRO A 287 -0.15 17.90 26.71
C PRO A 287 -1.11 19.06 26.42
N SER A 288 -2.07 19.30 27.31
CA SER A 288 -2.96 20.48 27.26
C SER A 288 -2.65 21.47 28.38
N CYS A 289 -2.50 21.00 29.61
CA CYS A 289 -2.16 21.80 30.78
C CYS A 289 -1.40 20.97 31.83
N PHE A 290 -0.80 21.63 32.84
CA PHE A 290 -0.14 20.95 33.95
C PHE A 290 -0.26 21.72 35.28
N LEU A 291 0.10 21.06 36.39
CA LEU A 291 0.27 21.70 37.69
C LEU A 291 1.22 20.87 38.58
N PRO A 292 2.41 21.37 38.96
CA PRO A 292 3.19 20.76 40.03
C PRO A 292 2.48 20.96 41.37
N TYR A 293 2.45 19.92 42.20
CA TYR A 293 1.80 19.93 43.51
C TYR A 293 2.67 19.24 44.58
N ALA A 294 2.35 19.50 45.85
CA ALA A 294 3.14 19.03 46.98
C ALA A 294 3.27 17.49 47.00
N THR A 295 4.47 17.02 47.32
CA THR A 295 4.79 15.60 47.53
C THR A 295 4.86 15.28 49.02
N VAL A 296 4.69 14.00 49.35
CA VAL A 296 4.90 13.47 50.72
C VAL A 296 6.34 12.95 50.90
N MET A 297 7.14 12.86 49.82
CA MET A 297 8.52 12.38 49.85
C MET A 297 9.52 13.49 49.54
N ASP A 298 10.39 13.78 50.51
CA ASP A 298 11.41 14.84 50.41
C ASP A 298 12.21 14.80 49.10
N GLY A 299 12.47 16.00 48.56
CA GLY A 299 13.27 16.20 47.36
C GLY A 299 12.60 15.88 46.03
N THR A 300 11.51 15.10 45.98
CA THR A 300 10.72 14.88 44.75
C THR A 300 9.76 16.03 44.46
N THR A 301 9.07 16.01 43.32
CA THR A 301 7.87 16.84 43.09
C THR A 301 6.85 16.04 42.30
N ASN A 302 5.58 16.12 42.69
CA ASN A 302 4.49 15.50 41.97
C ASN A 302 3.92 16.49 40.95
N LEU A 303 3.41 15.98 39.83
CA LEU A 303 2.91 16.78 38.72
C LEU A 303 1.61 16.15 38.20
N LEU A 304 0.54 16.95 38.15
CA LEU A 304 -0.62 16.66 37.33
C LEU A 304 -0.36 17.17 35.92
N LEU A 305 -0.68 16.36 34.91
CA LEU A 305 -0.58 16.73 33.50
C LEU A 305 -1.84 16.25 32.77
N GLY A 306 -2.56 17.18 32.14
CA GLY A 306 -3.67 16.89 31.22
C GLY A 306 -3.17 16.73 29.80
N ASN A 307 -3.89 15.96 28.98
CA ASN A 307 -3.57 15.79 27.57
C ASN A 307 -4.81 15.87 26.65
N HIS A 308 -4.58 16.02 25.35
CA HIS A 308 -5.62 16.07 24.32
C HIS A 308 -6.27 14.69 24.00
N THR A 309 -6.09 13.67 24.85
CA THR A 309 -6.76 12.36 24.73
C THR A 309 -7.64 12.06 25.96
N ASN A 310 -8.11 13.12 26.64
CA ASN A 310 -8.92 13.07 27.86
C ASN A 310 -8.28 12.21 28.97
N MET A 311 -6.95 12.28 29.14
CA MET A 311 -6.23 11.60 30.22
C MET A 311 -5.57 12.62 31.15
N LEU A 312 -5.76 12.39 32.45
CA LEU A 312 -5.03 13.03 33.53
C LEU A 312 -3.92 12.08 34.00
N LEU A 313 -2.68 12.56 33.95
CA LEU A 313 -1.48 11.79 34.26
C LEU A 313 -0.83 12.36 35.51
N VAL A 314 -0.55 11.49 36.48
CA VAL A 314 0.16 11.84 37.72
C VAL A 314 1.60 11.38 37.60
N TYR A 315 2.53 12.31 37.45
CA TYR A 315 3.96 12.08 37.44
C TYR A 315 4.58 12.37 38.81
N GLN A 316 5.66 11.65 39.14
CA GLN A 316 6.61 12.01 40.18
C GLN A 316 7.99 12.15 39.54
N ASP A 317 8.49 13.38 39.51
CA ASP A 317 9.59 13.83 38.65
C ASP A 317 9.40 13.41 37.16
N VAL A 318 9.95 12.26 36.77
CA VAL A 318 9.88 11.68 35.40
C VAL A 318 8.99 10.42 35.34
N THR A 319 8.68 9.82 36.49
CA THR A 319 8.02 8.51 36.61
C THR A 319 6.50 8.66 36.63
N LEU A 320 5.78 7.99 35.73
CA LEU A 320 4.32 7.93 35.79
C LEU A 320 3.90 7.09 37.01
N LYS A 321 3.04 7.64 37.86
CA LYS A 321 2.51 6.99 39.08
C LYS A 321 1.04 6.59 38.93
N TRP A 322 0.26 7.40 38.22
CA TRP A 322 -1.15 7.13 37.96
C TRP A 322 -1.59 7.71 36.61
N ALA A 323 -2.61 7.10 36.02
CA ALA A 323 -3.29 7.62 34.83
C ALA A 323 -4.80 7.44 35.02
N ALA A 324 -5.57 8.47 34.72
CA ALA A 324 -7.02 8.49 34.90
C ALA A 324 -7.71 9.12 33.69
N GLN A 325 -8.71 8.44 33.15
CA GLN A 325 -9.56 8.97 32.08
C GLN A 325 -10.50 10.06 32.63
N LEU A 326 -10.47 11.24 32.01
CA LEU A 326 -11.41 12.35 32.18
C LEU A 326 -12.58 12.22 31.17
N SER A 327 -13.65 12.98 31.39
CA SER A 327 -14.74 13.14 30.42
C SER A 327 -14.35 14.04 29.23
N PHE A 328 -13.51 15.05 29.44
CA PHE A 328 -13.13 16.09 28.47
C PHE A 328 -11.60 16.34 28.43
N VAL A 329 -11.14 17.23 27.54
CA VAL A 329 -9.76 17.75 27.53
C VAL A 329 -9.64 18.92 28.51
N PRO A 330 -8.85 18.82 29.59
CA PRO A 330 -8.71 19.93 30.52
C PRO A 330 -7.76 21.01 29.95
N VAL A 331 -8.17 22.26 30.01
CA VAL A 331 -7.36 23.44 29.65
C VAL A 331 -6.77 24.10 30.91
N ALA A 332 -7.43 23.94 32.05
CA ALA A 332 -6.84 24.25 33.35
C ALA A 332 -7.05 23.11 34.35
N VAL A 333 -6.05 22.90 35.22
CA VAL A 333 -6.11 21.97 36.36
C VAL A 333 -5.62 22.68 37.62
N ARG A 334 -6.34 22.49 38.73
CA ARG A 334 -5.99 22.95 40.09
C ARG A 334 -6.20 21.82 41.10
N VAL A 335 -5.58 21.93 42.26
CA VAL A 335 -5.79 21.03 43.40
C VAL A 335 -6.42 21.84 44.53
N ALA A 336 -7.54 21.38 45.06
CA ALA A 336 -8.35 22.08 46.06
C ALA A 336 -8.58 21.25 47.33
N ASN A 337 -8.89 21.92 48.43
CA ASN A 337 -9.18 21.35 49.73
C ASN A 337 -10.54 21.85 50.24
N PHE A 338 -11.56 21.01 50.05
CA PHE A 338 -12.91 21.27 50.52
C PHE A 338 -13.12 20.69 51.93
N LEU A 339 -14.29 20.93 52.52
CA LEU A 339 -14.58 20.59 53.91
C LEU A 339 -14.50 19.08 54.19
N GLU A 340 -14.96 18.25 53.27
CA GLU A 340 -14.97 16.78 53.41
C GLU A 340 -13.76 16.09 52.77
N LEU A 341 -13.09 16.73 51.80
CA LEU A 341 -12.12 16.07 50.92
C LEU A 341 -10.96 16.99 50.54
N LYS A 342 -9.73 16.52 50.79
CA LYS A 342 -8.47 17.22 50.47
C LYS A 342 -7.80 16.63 49.24
N GLY A 343 -7.10 17.48 48.48
CA GLY A 343 -6.39 17.05 47.27
C GLY A 343 -7.32 16.74 46.09
N VAL A 344 -8.49 17.35 46.03
CA VAL A 344 -9.46 17.17 44.93
C VAL A 344 -8.90 17.82 43.67
N VAL A 345 -8.96 17.12 42.54
CA VAL A 345 -8.52 17.67 41.25
C VAL A 345 -9.68 18.41 40.62
N VAL A 346 -9.57 19.74 40.57
CA VAL A 346 -10.48 20.63 39.84
C VAL A 346 -9.95 20.76 38.42
N SER A 347 -10.80 20.52 37.44
CA SER A 347 -10.46 20.58 36.01
C SER A 347 -11.51 21.37 35.25
N LEU A 348 -11.06 22.25 34.35
CA LEU A 348 -11.90 23.09 33.50
C LEU A 348 -11.57 22.84 32.03
N SER A 349 -12.61 22.67 31.22
CA SER A 349 -12.57 22.53 29.75
C SER A 349 -12.75 23.89 29.05
N SER A 350 -12.36 23.98 27.77
CA SER A 350 -12.58 25.18 26.95
C SER A 350 -14.06 25.50 26.70
N ASP A 351 -14.93 24.49 26.78
CA ASP A 351 -16.38 24.56 26.55
C ASP A 351 -17.21 24.69 27.85
N GLY A 352 -16.56 25.01 28.96
CA GLY A 352 -17.24 25.29 30.23
C GLY A 352 -17.56 24.05 31.09
N HIS A 353 -17.17 22.83 30.69
CA HIS A 353 -17.22 21.70 31.62
C HIS A 353 -16.26 21.91 32.80
N LEU A 354 -16.81 22.02 34.02
CA LEU A 354 -16.06 22.12 35.28
C LEU A 354 -16.29 20.85 36.10
N LEU A 355 -15.20 20.19 36.52
CA LEU A 355 -15.23 18.90 37.21
C LEU A 355 -14.28 18.88 38.40
N CYS A 356 -14.83 18.71 39.61
CA CYS A 356 -14.10 18.38 40.82
C CYS A 356 -14.09 16.86 40.99
N SER A 357 -12.90 16.24 40.95
CA SER A 357 -12.75 14.79 40.83
C SER A 357 -11.69 14.17 41.73
N TYR A 358 -11.85 12.86 41.96
CA TYR A 358 -10.89 12.01 42.67
C TYR A 358 -10.48 10.80 41.81
N MET A 359 -9.39 10.13 42.20
CA MET A 359 -8.87 8.99 41.43
C MET A 359 -9.66 7.71 41.75
N GLY A 360 -10.30 7.11 40.75
CA GLY A 360 -10.99 5.83 40.89
C GLY A 360 -10.01 4.66 40.98
N THR A 361 -10.09 3.88 42.06
CA THR A 361 -9.12 2.83 42.42
C THR A 361 -9.65 1.40 42.33
N ASP A 362 -10.96 1.19 42.12
CA ASP A 362 -11.59 -0.13 42.25
C ASP A 362 -11.41 -0.96 40.97
N PRO A 363 -10.60 -2.03 40.97
CA PRO A 363 -10.43 -2.90 39.82
C PRO A 363 -11.75 -3.57 39.46
N SER A 364 -12.05 -3.64 38.17
CA SER A 364 -13.10 -4.51 37.65
C SER A 364 -12.58 -5.93 37.52
N PHE A 365 -13.15 -6.88 38.27
CA PHE A 365 -13.15 -8.26 37.81
C PHE A 365 -13.95 -8.32 36.50
N PHE A 366 -13.37 -8.94 35.46
CA PHE A 366 -14.07 -9.20 34.20
C PHE A 366 -15.03 -10.40 34.35
N SER A 367 -16.03 -10.26 35.21
CA SER A 367 -17.20 -11.13 35.17
C SER A 367 -18.13 -10.67 34.05
N THR A 368 -18.56 -11.61 33.21
CA THR A 368 -19.72 -11.41 32.35
C THR A 368 -20.90 -11.03 33.23
N PRO A 369 -21.67 -9.95 32.94
CA PRO A 369 -22.88 -9.67 33.67
C PRO A 369 -23.81 -10.88 33.65
N LYS A 370 -24.49 -11.19 34.76
CA LYS A 370 -25.57 -12.17 34.74
C LYS A 370 -26.75 -11.57 33.98
N VAL A 371 -26.83 -11.87 32.69
CA VAL A 371 -27.89 -11.37 31.80
C VAL A 371 -29.13 -12.27 31.96
N ASP A 372 -29.77 -12.19 33.12
CA ASP A 372 -31.00 -12.94 33.47
C ASP A 372 -32.25 -12.45 32.69
N ALA A 373 -32.06 -11.92 31.47
CA ALA A 373 -33.07 -11.25 30.66
C ALA A 373 -32.81 -11.28 29.13
N ARG A 374 -31.89 -12.11 28.63
CA ARG A 374 -31.74 -12.41 27.18
C ARG A 374 -31.34 -13.87 26.95
N GLU A 375 -32.28 -14.77 27.18
CA GLU A 375 -32.23 -16.10 26.55
C GLU A 375 -32.23 -15.90 25.01
N ALA A 376 -31.33 -16.59 24.32
CA ALA A 376 -31.37 -16.62 22.85
C ALA A 376 -32.52 -17.53 22.41
N ASP A 377 -33.18 -17.20 21.30
CA ASP A 377 -34.23 -18.06 20.73
C ASP A 377 -33.60 -19.34 20.14
N TYR A 378 -33.50 -20.37 20.99
CA TYR A 378 -32.93 -21.66 20.63
C TYR A 378 -33.74 -22.39 19.56
N GLU A 379 -35.06 -22.14 19.43
CA GLU A 379 -35.87 -22.72 18.37
C GLU A 379 -35.55 -22.08 17.02
N GLN A 380 -35.39 -20.75 16.98
CA GLN A 380 -34.95 -20.03 15.77
C GLN A 380 -33.54 -20.46 15.34
N VAL A 381 -32.60 -20.59 16.29
CA VAL A 381 -31.21 -21.00 16.03
C VAL A 381 -31.13 -22.45 15.53
N ASP A 382 -31.86 -23.38 16.15
CA ASP A 382 -31.90 -24.78 15.70
C ASP A 382 -32.61 -24.94 14.34
N ALA A 383 -33.68 -24.20 14.08
CA ALA A 383 -34.34 -24.17 12.78
C ALA A 383 -33.41 -23.67 11.66
N GLU A 384 -32.63 -22.62 11.91
CA GLU A 384 -31.61 -22.14 10.96
C GLU A 384 -30.45 -23.13 10.81
N MET A 385 -29.94 -23.69 11.92
CA MET A 385 -28.89 -24.72 11.89
C MET A 385 -29.32 -25.93 11.05
N LYS A 386 -30.52 -26.47 11.24
CA LYS A 386 -31.07 -27.58 10.46
C LYS A 386 -31.22 -27.24 8.97
N LYS A 387 -31.61 -26.00 8.64
CA LYS A 387 -31.70 -25.48 7.27
C LYS A 387 -30.32 -25.39 6.61
N LEU A 388 -29.31 -24.84 7.30
CA LEU A 388 -27.93 -24.77 6.82
C LEU A 388 -27.29 -26.15 6.65
N GLN A 389 -27.44 -27.04 7.64
CA GLN A 389 -26.98 -28.44 7.55
C GLN A 389 -27.64 -29.22 6.41
N LYS A 390 -28.87 -28.86 6.00
CA LYS A 390 -29.48 -29.43 4.80
C LYS A 390 -28.79 -28.94 3.53
N ILE A 391 -28.59 -27.62 3.39
CA ILE A 391 -27.89 -27.02 2.24
C ILE A 391 -26.48 -27.59 2.08
N ILE A 392 -25.74 -27.75 3.17
CA ILE A 392 -24.40 -28.38 3.18
C ILE A 392 -24.47 -29.82 2.68
N ARG A 393 -25.44 -30.63 3.12
CA ARG A 393 -25.61 -32.02 2.66
C ARG A 393 -26.03 -32.11 1.19
N ASP A 394 -26.95 -31.26 0.75
CA ASP A 394 -27.41 -31.24 -0.66
C ASP A 394 -26.29 -30.80 -1.62
N ALA A 395 -25.42 -29.86 -1.18
CA ALA A 395 -24.19 -29.50 -1.89
C ALA A 395 -23.19 -30.68 -1.92
N THR A 396 -22.82 -31.25 -0.77
CA THR A 396 -21.83 -32.35 -0.69
C THR A 396 -22.28 -33.63 -1.41
N ARG A 397 -23.59 -33.89 -1.52
CA ARG A 397 -24.12 -35.02 -2.30
C ARG A 397 -23.91 -34.84 -3.81
N THR A 398 -23.70 -33.60 -4.26
CA THR A 398 -23.43 -33.27 -5.66
C THR A 398 -21.91 -33.26 -5.88
N GLN A 399 -21.32 -34.42 -6.16
CA GLN A 399 -19.86 -34.57 -6.36
C GLN A 399 -19.30 -33.89 -7.64
N ASP A 400 -20.13 -33.14 -8.38
CA ASP A 400 -19.66 -32.27 -9.44
C ASP A 400 -19.10 -30.97 -8.83
N ILE A 401 -17.81 -30.71 -9.05
CA ILE A 401 -17.09 -29.51 -8.56
C ILE A 401 -17.70 -28.20 -9.10
N LEU A 402 -18.49 -28.30 -10.18
CA LEU A 402 -19.26 -27.21 -10.75
C LEU A 402 -20.74 -27.40 -10.43
N PRO A 403 -21.45 -26.36 -9.92
CA PRO A 403 -22.89 -26.46 -9.73
C PRO A 403 -23.57 -26.69 -11.08
N LYS A 404 -24.44 -27.69 -11.15
CA LYS A 404 -25.24 -27.95 -12.35
C LYS A 404 -26.08 -26.71 -12.67
N THR A 405 -26.05 -26.29 -13.92
CA THR A 405 -26.84 -25.18 -14.43
C THR A 405 -28.32 -25.52 -14.29
N ASN A 406 -28.97 -24.99 -13.25
CA ASN A 406 -30.43 -24.97 -13.18
C ASN A 406 -30.96 -24.33 -14.47
N THR A 407 -31.98 -24.95 -15.06
CA THR A 407 -32.36 -24.76 -16.47
C THR A 407 -33.06 -23.43 -16.80
N ASP A 408 -33.07 -22.50 -15.86
CA ASP A 408 -33.60 -21.14 -16.03
C ASP A 408 -32.42 -20.21 -16.32
N ASP A 409 -32.11 -20.01 -17.61
CA ASP A 409 -31.05 -19.09 -18.05
C ASP A 409 -31.47 -17.63 -17.72
N ASP A 410 -30.84 -17.06 -16.67
CA ASP A 410 -30.96 -15.63 -16.27
C ASP A 410 -30.73 -14.66 -17.45
N LEU A 411 -29.92 -15.10 -18.42
CA LEU A 411 -29.39 -14.32 -19.52
C LEU A 411 -29.32 -15.17 -20.80
N ILE A 412 -29.84 -14.66 -21.91
CA ILE A 412 -29.69 -15.26 -23.24
C ILE A 412 -28.80 -14.34 -24.09
N VAL A 413 -27.66 -14.87 -24.56
CA VAL A 413 -26.72 -14.15 -25.43
C VAL A 413 -26.75 -14.76 -26.82
N THR A 414 -27.01 -13.94 -27.83
CA THR A 414 -27.07 -14.34 -29.24
C THR A 414 -26.16 -13.46 -30.08
N ALA A 415 -25.28 -14.07 -30.88
CA ALA A 415 -24.30 -13.38 -31.71
C ALA A 415 -24.61 -13.59 -33.20
N VAL A 416 -24.68 -12.49 -33.95
CA VAL A 416 -24.98 -12.48 -35.38
C VAL A 416 -23.82 -11.80 -36.10
N VAL A 417 -23.10 -12.56 -36.92
CA VAL A 417 -22.02 -12.04 -37.77
C VAL A 417 -22.62 -11.57 -39.10
N SER A 418 -22.22 -10.39 -39.57
CA SER A 418 -22.66 -9.84 -40.86
C SER A 418 -22.31 -10.77 -42.02
N SER A 419 -23.22 -10.87 -43.01
CA SER A 419 -22.99 -11.62 -44.25
C SER A 419 -22.16 -10.85 -45.28
N SER A 420 -22.08 -9.52 -45.15
CA SER A 420 -21.21 -8.62 -45.92
C SER A 420 -20.07 -8.08 -45.07
N MET A 421 -18.91 -7.87 -45.69
CA MET A 421 -17.81 -7.11 -45.08
C MET A 421 -18.18 -5.62 -44.97
N ASP A 422 -17.55 -4.92 -44.04
CA ASP A 422 -17.84 -3.51 -43.77
C ASP A 422 -17.28 -2.59 -44.87
N SER A 423 -17.96 -1.48 -45.15
CA SER A 423 -17.53 -0.48 -46.11
C SER A 423 -17.85 0.94 -45.59
N PRO A 424 -16.86 1.76 -45.20
CA PRO A 424 -15.42 1.45 -45.16
C PRO A 424 -15.04 0.42 -44.08
N SER A 425 -13.93 -0.29 -44.32
CA SER A 425 -13.32 -1.20 -43.33
C SER A 425 -12.86 -0.44 -42.08
N GLN A 426 -13.00 -1.08 -40.92
CA GLN A 426 -12.59 -0.57 -39.61
C GLN A 426 -11.20 -1.09 -39.17
N ALA A 427 -10.43 -1.68 -40.08
CA ALA A 427 -9.13 -2.27 -39.78
C ALA A 427 -8.05 -1.22 -39.46
N LEU A 428 -7.30 -1.43 -38.37
CA LEU A 428 -6.17 -0.57 -37.96
C LEU A 428 -5.01 -0.59 -38.96
N ILE A 429 -4.80 -1.73 -39.63
CA ILE A 429 -3.85 -1.87 -40.73
C ILE A 429 -4.66 -1.71 -42.03
N PRO A 430 -4.44 -0.66 -42.85
CA PRO A 430 -5.29 -0.40 -44.01
C PRO A 430 -5.05 -1.40 -45.14
N ASP A 431 -3.80 -1.80 -45.38
CA ASP A 431 -3.41 -2.83 -46.34
C ASP A 431 -2.31 -3.76 -45.81
N ILE A 432 -2.32 -5.00 -46.29
CA ILE A 432 -1.24 -5.96 -46.11
C ILE A 432 -0.85 -6.46 -47.50
N ASN A 433 0.44 -6.37 -47.85
CA ASN A 433 0.97 -6.76 -49.16
C ASN A 433 0.25 -6.09 -50.35
N GLY A 434 -0.19 -4.83 -50.22
CA GLY A 434 -0.91 -4.09 -51.26
C GLY A 434 -2.36 -4.54 -51.43
N ARG A 435 -2.96 -5.18 -50.41
CA ARG A 435 -4.36 -5.64 -50.41
C ARG A 435 -5.10 -5.05 -49.20
N PRO A 436 -6.27 -4.43 -49.39
CA PRO A 436 -7.00 -3.82 -48.29
C PRO A 436 -7.44 -4.88 -47.27
N VAL A 437 -7.31 -4.59 -45.98
CA VAL A 437 -7.76 -5.48 -44.92
C VAL A 437 -9.28 -5.28 -44.70
N PRO A 438 -10.11 -6.32 -44.86
CA PRO A 438 -11.53 -6.22 -44.57
C PRO A 438 -11.80 -6.27 -43.06
N SER A 439 -12.93 -5.71 -42.65
CA SER A 439 -13.54 -5.94 -41.34
C SER A 439 -14.94 -6.50 -41.50
N VAL A 440 -15.46 -7.14 -40.46
CA VAL A 440 -16.84 -7.65 -40.41
C VAL A 440 -17.53 -7.29 -39.10
N ALA A 441 -18.65 -6.58 -39.19
CA ALA A 441 -19.51 -6.28 -38.07
C ALA A 441 -20.12 -7.56 -37.45
N VAL A 442 -20.09 -7.63 -36.12
CA VAL A 442 -20.76 -8.62 -35.30
C VAL A 442 -21.69 -7.89 -34.34
N GLN A 443 -22.96 -8.28 -34.34
CA GLN A 443 -23.97 -7.78 -33.41
C GLN A 443 -24.23 -8.84 -32.35
N VAL A 444 -24.12 -8.47 -31.08
CA VAL A 444 -24.42 -9.34 -29.95
C VAL A 444 -25.65 -8.81 -29.23
N LYS A 445 -26.75 -9.55 -29.33
CA LYS A 445 -28.00 -9.28 -28.63
C LYS A 445 -28.02 -10.08 -27.33
N VAL A 446 -28.02 -9.34 -26.24
CA VAL A 446 -28.15 -9.82 -24.85
C VAL A 446 -29.60 -9.62 -24.42
N LYS A 447 -30.26 -10.64 -23.87
CA LYS A 447 -31.62 -10.55 -23.33
C LYS A 447 -31.65 -11.05 -21.89
N ALA A 448 -32.21 -10.27 -20.98
CA ALA A 448 -32.40 -10.64 -19.59
C ALA A 448 -33.72 -11.42 -19.40
N SER A 449 -33.71 -12.49 -18.60
CA SER A 449 -34.93 -13.17 -18.12
C SER A 449 -35.28 -12.77 -16.69
N CYS A 450 -34.29 -12.39 -15.87
CA CYS A 450 -34.46 -11.81 -14.53
C CYS A 450 -34.09 -10.31 -14.50
N VAL A 451 -34.06 -9.69 -13.32
CA VAL A 451 -33.55 -8.31 -13.13
C VAL A 451 -32.04 -8.38 -12.91
N LEU A 452 -31.27 -7.68 -13.73
CA LEU A 452 -29.81 -7.66 -13.67
C LEU A 452 -29.29 -6.29 -13.25
N GLN A 453 -28.32 -6.30 -12.34
CA GLN A 453 -27.48 -5.13 -12.07
C GLN A 453 -26.51 -4.89 -13.25
N SER A 454 -25.68 -3.83 -13.15
CA SER A 454 -24.63 -3.54 -14.13
C SER A 454 -23.78 -4.78 -14.41
N SER A 455 -23.73 -5.21 -15.67
CA SER A 455 -23.00 -6.41 -16.11
C SER A 455 -21.93 -6.06 -17.14
N LYS A 456 -20.92 -6.91 -17.27
CA LYS A 456 -19.79 -6.68 -18.17
C LYS A 456 -19.75 -7.76 -19.25
N LEU A 457 -19.83 -7.33 -20.51
CA LEU A 457 -19.61 -8.17 -21.67
C LEU A 457 -18.18 -7.96 -22.16
N THR A 458 -17.45 -9.05 -22.38
CA THR A 458 -16.13 -9.05 -23.00
C THR A 458 -16.12 -9.93 -24.25
N VAL A 459 -15.30 -9.56 -25.22
CA VAL A 459 -15.15 -10.22 -26.52
C VAL A 459 -13.69 -10.59 -26.72
N SER A 460 -13.42 -11.86 -27.01
CA SER A 460 -12.06 -12.35 -27.28
C SER A 460 -12.03 -13.14 -28.59
N VAL A 461 -11.07 -12.81 -29.45
CA VAL A 461 -10.82 -13.44 -30.76
C VAL A 461 -9.40 -14.00 -30.81
N GLN A 462 -9.14 -15.00 -31.66
CA GLN A 462 -7.79 -15.59 -31.73
C GLN A 462 -6.79 -14.63 -32.40
N PRO A 463 -5.57 -14.45 -31.84
CA PRO A 463 -4.53 -13.63 -32.47
C PRO A 463 -4.16 -14.13 -33.88
N PRO A 464 -3.86 -13.22 -34.84
CA PRO A 464 -3.77 -11.76 -34.68
C PRO A 464 -5.05 -11.05 -35.16
N LEU A 465 -6.24 -11.64 -34.97
CA LEU A 465 -7.48 -10.89 -35.12
C LEU A 465 -7.59 -9.85 -33.99
N ALA A 466 -8.21 -8.72 -34.28
CA ALA A 466 -8.56 -7.70 -33.31
C ALA A 466 -10.02 -7.25 -33.51
N VAL A 467 -10.55 -6.56 -32.51
CA VAL A 467 -11.90 -5.99 -32.50
C VAL A 467 -11.82 -4.48 -32.30
N THR A 468 -12.81 -3.74 -32.82
CA THR A 468 -12.90 -2.28 -32.60
C THR A 468 -13.13 -1.90 -31.13
N GLN A 469 -13.77 -2.79 -30.36
CA GLN A 469 -13.98 -2.67 -28.92
C GLN A 469 -14.15 -4.08 -28.33
N ASP A 470 -13.40 -4.37 -27.26
CA ASP A 470 -13.33 -5.68 -26.61
C ASP A 470 -14.21 -5.77 -25.35
N GLN A 471 -14.55 -4.64 -24.74
CA GLN A 471 -15.24 -4.56 -23.46
C GLN A 471 -16.41 -3.59 -23.50
N PHE A 472 -17.57 -4.04 -23.01
CA PHE A 472 -18.81 -3.28 -22.93
C PHE A 472 -19.38 -3.38 -21.51
N VAL A 473 -19.72 -2.24 -20.92
CA VAL A 473 -20.53 -2.19 -19.70
C VAL A 473 -21.99 -2.12 -20.13
N LEU A 474 -22.80 -3.03 -19.61
CA LEU A 474 -24.24 -3.07 -19.85
C LEU A 474 -24.94 -2.43 -18.65
N GLU A 475 -25.82 -1.47 -18.93
CA GLU A 475 -26.69 -0.83 -17.95
C GLU A 475 -27.63 -1.86 -17.28
N PRO A 476 -28.16 -1.58 -16.07
CA PRO A 476 -29.09 -2.50 -15.39
C PRO A 476 -30.29 -2.87 -16.25
N MET A 477 -30.56 -4.18 -16.39
CA MET A 477 -31.58 -4.70 -17.31
C MET A 477 -32.80 -5.22 -16.55
N GLY A 478 -33.99 -4.77 -16.95
CA GLY A 478 -35.27 -5.30 -16.46
C GLY A 478 -35.66 -6.61 -17.15
N VAL A 479 -36.59 -7.36 -16.52
CA VAL A 479 -37.13 -8.63 -17.04
C VAL A 479 -37.59 -8.49 -18.48
N GLY A 480 -37.09 -9.36 -19.37
CA GLY A 480 -37.47 -9.42 -20.77
C GLY A 480 -36.82 -8.37 -21.68
N SER A 481 -36.13 -7.37 -21.12
CA SER A 481 -35.40 -6.36 -21.89
C SER A 481 -34.23 -6.97 -22.69
N SER A 482 -33.80 -6.28 -23.75
CA SER A 482 -32.65 -6.73 -24.55
C SER A 482 -31.80 -5.57 -25.05
N THR A 483 -30.49 -5.66 -24.79
CA THR A 483 -29.47 -4.70 -25.24
C THR A 483 -28.72 -5.31 -26.42
N VAL A 484 -28.35 -4.49 -27.39
CA VAL A 484 -27.53 -4.91 -28.54
C VAL A 484 -26.23 -4.11 -28.54
N VAL A 485 -25.11 -4.81 -28.51
CA VAL A 485 -23.78 -4.22 -28.73
C VAL A 485 -23.26 -4.64 -30.11
N ALA A 486 -22.43 -3.80 -30.72
CA ALA A 486 -21.85 -4.07 -32.03
C ALA A 486 -20.36 -3.69 -32.06
N PHE A 487 -19.56 -4.50 -32.75
CA PHE A 487 -18.14 -4.28 -32.98
C PHE A 487 -17.76 -4.88 -34.34
N SER A 488 -16.70 -4.38 -34.95
CA SER A 488 -16.12 -5.00 -36.15
C SER A 488 -14.87 -5.80 -35.78
N VAL A 489 -14.74 -7.00 -36.37
CA VAL A 489 -13.54 -7.84 -36.28
C VAL A 489 -12.70 -7.69 -37.54
N PHE A 490 -11.38 -7.61 -37.42
CA PHE A 490 -10.43 -7.47 -38.52
C PHE A 490 -9.09 -8.15 -38.23
N LEU A 491 -8.22 -8.26 -39.24
CA LEU A 491 -6.86 -8.80 -39.09
C LEU A 491 -5.89 -7.68 -38.69
N ASN A 492 -5.13 -7.87 -37.60
CA ASN A 492 -4.20 -6.89 -37.05
C ASN A 492 -2.75 -7.43 -36.97
N GLY A 493 -2.37 -8.30 -37.90
CA GLY A 493 -1.04 -8.91 -37.96
C GLY A 493 -0.71 -9.46 -39.35
N ARG A 494 0.57 -9.77 -39.58
CA ARG A 494 1.10 -10.21 -40.89
C ARG A 494 1.12 -11.73 -41.09
N TYR A 495 0.50 -12.48 -40.17
CA TYR A 495 0.32 -13.93 -40.20
C TYR A 495 -1.18 -14.27 -40.02
N PRO A 496 -1.67 -15.46 -40.45
CA PRO A 496 -3.06 -15.84 -40.26
C PRO A 496 -3.34 -16.33 -38.82
N PRO A 497 -4.59 -16.23 -38.34
CA PRO A 497 -4.96 -16.68 -37.01
C PRO A 497 -5.10 -18.20 -36.89
N THR A 498 -4.96 -18.73 -35.68
CA THR A 498 -5.19 -20.16 -35.38
C THR A 498 -6.62 -20.61 -35.69
N ASP A 499 -7.62 -19.74 -35.47
CA ASP A 499 -9.01 -20.06 -35.77
C ASP A 499 -9.82 -18.81 -36.13
N LEU A 500 -10.93 -19.02 -36.83
CA LEU A 500 -11.92 -18.00 -37.16
C LEU A 500 -13.12 -18.10 -36.21
N THR A 501 -12.83 -18.16 -34.92
CA THR A 501 -13.82 -18.18 -33.84
C THR A 501 -13.56 -17.03 -32.86
N GLY A 502 -14.64 -16.56 -32.24
CA GLY A 502 -14.58 -15.63 -31.13
C GLY A 502 -15.50 -16.09 -30.00
N ASP A 503 -15.05 -15.85 -28.78
CA ASP A 503 -15.77 -16.08 -27.55
C ASP A 503 -16.33 -14.75 -27.03
N ILE A 504 -17.56 -14.77 -26.53
CA ILE A 504 -18.21 -13.68 -25.81
C ILE A 504 -18.43 -14.18 -24.39
N THR A 505 -17.92 -13.45 -23.41
CA THR A 505 -18.13 -13.75 -21.99
C THR A 505 -18.93 -12.62 -21.35
N VAL A 506 -20.04 -12.93 -20.69
CA VAL A 506 -20.81 -11.95 -19.91
C VAL A 506 -20.74 -12.32 -18.43
N SER A 507 -20.11 -11.47 -17.63
CA SER A 507 -20.14 -11.56 -16.17
C SER A 507 -21.21 -10.64 -15.59
N TYR A 508 -22.05 -11.20 -14.72
CA TYR A 508 -23.18 -10.51 -14.08
C TYR A 508 -23.39 -11.03 -12.67
N SER A 509 -23.99 -10.22 -11.80
CA SER A 509 -24.51 -10.70 -10.51
C SER A 509 -25.96 -11.12 -10.70
N SER A 510 -26.34 -12.27 -10.13
CA SER A 510 -27.76 -12.64 -10.00
C SER A 510 -28.52 -11.65 -9.10
N PRO A 511 -29.87 -11.66 -9.09
CA PRO A 511 -30.66 -10.92 -8.10
C PRO A 511 -30.29 -11.22 -6.64
N THR A 512 -29.68 -12.38 -6.38
CA THR A 512 -29.18 -12.82 -5.08
C THR A 512 -27.72 -12.43 -4.79
N GLY A 513 -27.09 -11.61 -5.64
CA GLY A 513 -25.72 -11.13 -5.47
C GLY A 513 -24.62 -12.14 -5.81
N VAL A 514 -24.96 -13.32 -6.35
CA VAL A 514 -23.99 -14.36 -6.71
C VAL A 514 -23.39 -14.05 -8.08
N PRO A 515 -22.06 -13.97 -8.23
CA PRO A 515 -21.44 -13.75 -9.53
C PRO A 515 -21.64 -14.97 -10.44
N ARG A 516 -22.14 -14.72 -11.65
CA ARG A 516 -22.35 -15.68 -12.72
C ARG A 516 -21.61 -15.25 -13.98
N VAL A 517 -21.25 -16.23 -14.80
CA VAL A 517 -20.58 -16.03 -16.08
C VAL A 517 -21.27 -16.88 -17.13
N LEU A 518 -21.75 -16.25 -18.20
CA LEU A 518 -22.24 -16.94 -19.40
C LEU A 518 -21.20 -16.80 -20.51
N GLN A 519 -21.01 -17.86 -21.30
CA GLN A 519 -20.16 -17.84 -22.48
C GLN A 519 -20.93 -18.25 -23.74
N ALA A 520 -20.70 -17.52 -24.83
CA ALA A 520 -21.26 -17.79 -26.16
C ALA A 520 -20.16 -17.71 -27.23
N ARG A 521 -20.34 -18.40 -28.36
CA ARG A 521 -19.36 -18.43 -29.45
C ARG A 521 -19.95 -17.95 -30.77
N PHE A 522 -19.13 -17.27 -31.56
CA PHE A 522 -19.41 -16.91 -32.95
C PHE A 522 -18.31 -17.42 -33.90
N SER A 523 -18.64 -17.56 -35.18
CA SER A 523 -17.70 -18.01 -36.22
C SER A 523 -17.60 -16.96 -37.32
N LEU A 524 -16.38 -16.55 -37.63
CA LEU A 524 -16.05 -15.54 -38.63
C LEU A 524 -15.90 -16.17 -40.02
N PRO A 525 -16.19 -15.43 -41.11
CA PRO A 525 -16.11 -15.97 -42.46
C PRO A 525 -14.67 -15.98 -42.97
N LEU A 526 -14.29 -17.02 -43.73
CA LEU A 526 -12.93 -17.20 -44.28
C LEU A 526 -12.45 -16.01 -45.15
N VAL A 527 -13.37 -15.26 -45.77
CA VAL A 527 -13.05 -14.04 -46.53
C VAL A 527 -12.50 -12.88 -45.70
N LEU A 528 -12.55 -12.96 -44.36
CA LEU A 528 -11.92 -11.97 -43.47
C LEU A 528 -10.38 -12.02 -43.54
N VAL A 529 -9.80 -13.19 -43.84
CA VAL A 529 -8.35 -13.43 -43.84
C VAL A 529 -7.80 -13.98 -45.17
N CYS A 530 -8.67 -14.46 -46.05
CA CYS A 530 -8.33 -15.02 -47.36
C CYS A 530 -9.03 -14.27 -48.49
N VAL A 531 -8.32 -14.12 -49.62
CA VAL A 531 -8.88 -13.73 -50.92
C VAL A 531 -8.60 -14.82 -51.97
N PRO A 532 -9.39 -14.95 -53.04
CA PRO A 532 -9.15 -15.97 -54.05
C PRO A 532 -7.87 -15.74 -54.86
N SER A 533 -7.26 -16.83 -55.34
CA SER A 533 -6.02 -16.86 -56.14
C SER A 533 -6.12 -17.89 -57.27
N SER A 534 -5.21 -17.79 -58.25
CA SER A 534 -4.94 -18.90 -59.17
C SER A 534 -4.38 -20.13 -58.43
N PRO A 535 -4.77 -21.37 -58.82
CA PRO A 535 -4.23 -22.61 -58.28
C PRO A 535 -2.74 -22.84 -58.53
N THR A 536 -1.99 -23.23 -57.50
CA THR A 536 -0.58 -23.65 -57.64
C THR A 536 -0.51 -25.16 -57.93
N ARG A 537 0.13 -25.55 -59.04
CA ARG A 537 0.20 -26.97 -59.45
C ARG A 537 1.16 -27.82 -58.60
N THR A 538 2.25 -27.23 -58.10
CA THR A 538 3.30 -27.91 -57.34
C THR A 538 3.65 -27.11 -56.09
N THR A 539 3.46 -27.71 -54.92
CA THR A 539 3.85 -27.15 -53.62
C THR A 539 4.56 -28.19 -52.75
N LYS A 540 5.21 -27.74 -51.68
CA LYS A 540 5.98 -28.57 -50.72
C LYS A 540 5.11 -29.57 -49.95
N PHE A 541 4.06 -29.10 -49.28
CA PHE A 541 3.21 -29.91 -48.39
C PHE A 541 1.87 -30.27 -49.02
N LYS A 542 1.41 -31.51 -48.78
CA LYS A 542 0.21 -32.10 -49.37
C LYS A 542 -0.52 -32.99 -48.37
N ILE A 543 -1.79 -32.70 -48.11
CA ILE A 543 -2.73 -33.51 -47.32
C ILE A 543 -3.84 -33.99 -48.26
N THR A 544 -4.33 -35.21 -48.10
CA THR A 544 -5.47 -35.72 -48.87
C THR A 544 -6.54 -36.23 -47.92
N VAL A 545 -7.72 -35.62 -47.96
CA VAL A 545 -8.91 -36.02 -47.21
C VAL A 545 -9.77 -36.88 -48.11
N ASP A 546 -10.07 -38.09 -47.63
CA ASP A 546 -10.94 -39.05 -48.31
C ASP A 546 -12.37 -38.93 -47.77
N THR A 547 -13.35 -39.24 -48.60
CA THR A 547 -14.78 -39.21 -48.26
C THR A 547 -15.50 -40.44 -48.83
N ASN A 548 -16.67 -40.81 -48.31
CA ASN A 548 -17.50 -41.88 -48.88
C ASN A 548 -18.51 -41.42 -49.93
N GLN A 549 -18.53 -40.12 -50.28
CA GLN A 549 -19.48 -39.48 -51.17
C GLN A 549 -18.80 -39.01 -52.47
N PRO A 550 -19.52 -38.82 -53.58
CA PRO A 550 -18.93 -38.34 -54.84
C PRO A 550 -18.32 -36.93 -54.70
N PRO A 551 -17.30 -36.59 -55.50
CA PRO A 551 -16.69 -35.26 -55.52
C PRO A 551 -17.71 -34.14 -55.79
N VAL A 552 -17.71 -33.12 -54.94
CA VAL A 552 -18.56 -31.93 -55.06
C VAL A 552 -17.78 -30.80 -55.75
N ASP A 553 -18.46 -30.00 -56.57
CA ASP A 553 -17.91 -28.76 -57.13
C ASP A 553 -17.46 -27.81 -56.00
N LEU A 554 -16.18 -27.46 -55.96
CA LEU A 554 -15.63 -26.60 -54.91
C LEU A 554 -16.21 -25.18 -54.98
N ARG A 555 -16.71 -24.74 -56.15
CA ARG A 555 -17.32 -23.41 -56.34
C ARG A 555 -18.67 -23.29 -55.64
N SER A 556 -19.45 -24.37 -55.50
CA SER A 556 -20.71 -24.36 -54.74
C SER A 556 -20.48 -24.31 -53.23
N ILE A 557 -19.38 -24.93 -52.77
CA ILE A 557 -18.96 -24.97 -51.36
C ILE A 557 -18.33 -23.63 -50.93
N PHE A 558 -17.54 -23.01 -51.81
CA PHE A 558 -16.82 -21.75 -51.57
C PHE A 558 -17.17 -20.67 -52.61
N PRO A 559 -18.42 -20.21 -52.69
CA PRO A 559 -18.87 -19.29 -53.75
C PRO A 559 -18.10 -17.97 -53.77
N ALA A 560 -17.75 -17.42 -52.60
CA ALA A 560 -16.97 -16.19 -52.46
C ALA A 560 -15.51 -16.31 -52.95
N PHE A 561 -15.02 -17.53 -53.21
CA PHE A 561 -13.68 -17.80 -53.76
C PHE A 561 -13.71 -18.23 -55.23
N SER A 562 -14.87 -18.20 -55.87
CA SER A 562 -15.00 -18.50 -57.31
C SER A 562 -14.51 -17.31 -58.17
N VAL A 563 -13.25 -17.37 -58.58
CA VAL A 563 -12.73 -16.46 -59.62
C VAL A 563 -13.46 -16.74 -60.92
N LYS A 564 -13.74 -15.68 -61.71
CA LYS A 564 -14.08 -15.79 -63.14
C LYS A 564 -12.84 -16.18 -63.96
N SER A 565 -12.29 -17.38 -63.71
CA SER A 565 -11.15 -17.94 -64.46
C SER A 565 -11.61 -18.77 -65.65
N GLU A 566 -10.73 -18.98 -66.63
CA GLU A 566 -11.02 -19.70 -67.87
C GLU A 566 -11.11 -21.24 -67.69
N ASP A 567 -10.71 -21.76 -66.53
CA ASP A 567 -10.88 -23.17 -66.16
C ASP A 567 -12.37 -23.52 -66.07
N LYS A 568 -12.90 -24.15 -67.12
CA LYS A 568 -14.30 -24.61 -67.17
C LYS A 568 -14.62 -25.69 -66.11
N ASP A 569 -13.60 -26.36 -65.59
CA ASP A 569 -13.71 -27.37 -64.53
C ASP A 569 -13.71 -26.74 -63.12
N GLY A 570 -14.78 -26.94 -62.33
CA GLY A 570 -14.90 -26.49 -60.93
C GLY A 570 -14.02 -27.23 -59.91
N ASN A 571 -13.04 -28.00 -60.39
CA ASN A 571 -12.32 -29.02 -59.62
C ASN A 571 -11.12 -28.50 -58.81
N SER A 572 -10.77 -27.21 -58.91
CA SER A 572 -9.72 -26.62 -58.06
C SER A 572 -10.03 -25.18 -57.68
N LEU A 573 -9.62 -24.81 -56.46
CA LEU A 573 -9.65 -23.44 -55.94
C LEU A 573 -8.34 -23.16 -55.20
N ALA A 574 -7.92 -21.90 -55.16
CA ALA A 574 -6.85 -21.47 -54.27
C ALA A 574 -7.25 -20.26 -53.43
N PHE A 575 -6.85 -20.34 -52.17
CA PHE A 575 -7.06 -19.37 -51.12
C PHE A 575 -5.70 -18.73 -50.87
N GLN A 576 -5.61 -17.40 -50.97
CA GLN A 576 -4.42 -16.66 -50.59
C GLN A 576 -4.73 -15.83 -49.34
N PHE A 577 -4.02 -16.11 -48.25
CA PHE A 577 -4.08 -15.31 -47.04
C PHE A 577 -3.56 -13.89 -47.30
N LEU A 578 -4.06 -12.90 -46.55
CA LEU A 578 -3.56 -11.52 -46.62
C LEU A 578 -2.06 -11.43 -46.27
N SER A 579 -1.56 -12.31 -45.39
CA SER A 579 -0.13 -12.54 -45.10
C SER A 579 0.71 -12.89 -46.34
N GLY A 580 0.08 -13.41 -47.39
CA GLY A 580 0.69 -13.74 -48.68
C GLY A 580 0.68 -15.23 -49.02
N ALA A 581 0.57 -16.11 -48.02
CA ALA A 581 0.61 -17.57 -48.19
C ALA A 581 -0.55 -18.12 -49.04
N LYS A 582 -0.32 -19.22 -49.76
CA LYS A 582 -1.27 -19.80 -50.73
C LYS A 582 -1.55 -21.26 -50.46
N VAL A 583 -2.83 -21.59 -50.28
CA VAL A 583 -3.32 -22.97 -50.14
C VAL A 583 -4.23 -23.31 -51.32
N THR A 584 -3.92 -24.39 -52.03
CA THR A 584 -4.72 -24.90 -53.16
C THR A 584 -5.48 -26.16 -52.75
N VAL A 585 -6.79 -26.22 -53.05
CA VAL A 585 -7.64 -27.41 -52.88
C VAL A 585 -7.99 -27.96 -54.26
N VAL A 586 -7.80 -29.27 -54.44
CA VAL A 586 -8.06 -30.00 -55.69
C VAL A 586 -8.99 -31.18 -55.41
N ALA A 587 -10.19 -31.16 -56.00
CA ALA A 587 -11.13 -32.27 -56.00
C ALA A 587 -10.82 -33.24 -57.15
N SER A 588 -10.52 -34.49 -56.84
CA SER A 588 -10.27 -35.51 -57.86
C SER A 588 -11.52 -35.77 -58.71
N LYS A 589 -11.38 -35.89 -60.03
CA LYS A 589 -12.48 -36.25 -60.94
C LYS A 589 -12.85 -37.74 -60.90
N THR A 590 -11.94 -38.59 -60.43
CA THR A 590 -12.03 -40.07 -60.57
C THR A 590 -11.95 -40.82 -59.25
N SER A 591 -11.90 -40.10 -58.11
CA SER A 591 -11.89 -40.70 -56.78
C SER A 591 -12.50 -39.75 -55.75
N GLN A 592 -13.03 -40.27 -54.65
CA GLN A 592 -13.73 -39.52 -53.59
C GLN A 592 -12.76 -38.76 -52.66
N ARG A 593 -11.75 -38.09 -53.26
CA ARG A 593 -10.56 -37.56 -52.59
C ARG A 593 -10.35 -36.07 -52.88
N TYR A 594 -10.05 -35.31 -51.84
CA TYR A 594 -9.73 -33.88 -51.92
C TYR A 594 -8.31 -33.65 -51.43
N ARG A 595 -7.44 -33.13 -52.28
CA ARG A 595 -6.05 -32.79 -51.93
C ARG A 595 -5.94 -31.32 -51.60
N VAL A 596 -5.48 -31.01 -50.39
CA VAL A 596 -5.10 -29.67 -49.95
C VAL A 596 -3.58 -29.58 -50.00
N GLN A 597 -3.03 -28.52 -50.59
CA GLN A 597 -1.58 -28.38 -50.78
C GLN A 597 -1.11 -26.92 -50.65
N SER A 598 0.01 -26.72 -49.97
CA SER A 598 0.63 -25.41 -49.66
C SER A 598 2.15 -25.55 -49.58
N ASP A 599 2.88 -24.44 -49.54
CA ASP A 599 4.34 -24.40 -49.32
C ASP A 599 4.73 -24.21 -47.84
N THR A 600 3.76 -23.78 -47.03
CA THR A 600 3.75 -23.71 -45.55
C THR A 600 2.83 -24.81 -44.98
N PHE A 601 3.13 -25.30 -43.78
CA PHE A 601 2.44 -26.49 -43.23
C PHE A 601 1.22 -26.10 -42.40
N ASP A 602 1.47 -25.19 -41.45
CA ASP A 602 0.58 -24.46 -40.58
C ASP A 602 -0.61 -23.82 -41.33
N ASP A 603 -0.36 -23.10 -42.43
CA ASP A 603 -1.39 -22.40 -43.21
C ASP A 603 -2.48 -23.33 -43.81
N MET A 604 -2.20 -24.64 -43.96
CA MET A 604 -3.21 -25.59 -44.44
C MET A 604 -4.36 -25.77 -43.44
N TRP A 605 -4.14 -25.51 -42.14
CA TRP A 605 -5.10 -25.79 -41.07
C TRP A 605 -6.49 -25.19 -41.32
N LEU A 606 -6.59 -23.86 -41.46
CA LEU A 606 -7.86 -23.17 -41.60
C LEU A 606 -8.66 -23.65 -42.82
N VAL A 607 -7.97 -23.94 -43.93
CA VAL A 607 -8.59 -24.40 -45.18
C VAL A 607 -9.06 -25.85 -45.07
N VAL A 608 -8.29 -26.74 -44.43
CA VAL A 608 -8.72 -28.12 -44.14
C VAL A 608 -9.91 -28.13 -43.16
N LYS A 609 -9.86 -27.31 -42.11
CA LYS A 609 -10.96 -27.16 -41.13
C LYS A 609 -12.25 -26.70 -41.81
N GLU A 610 -12.19 -25.64 -42.61
CA GLU A 610 -13.36 -25.08 -43.27
C GLU A 610 -13.89 -26.02 -44.36
N LEU A 611 -13.03 -26.70 -45.12
CA LEU A 611 -13.41 -27.73 -46.09
C LEU A 611 -14.23 -28.86 -45.41
N VAL A 612 -13.72 -29.39 -44.30
CA VAL A 612 -14.40 -30.43 -43.51
C VAL A 612 -15.74 -29.92 -42.98
N ARG A 613 -15.75 -28.76 -42.31
CA ARG A 613 -16.97 -28.16 -41.74
C ARG A 613 -18.04 -27.88 -42.79
N LYS A 614 -17.63 -27.44 -43.98
CA LYS A 614 -18.55 -27.16 -45.09
C LYS A 614 -19.10 -28.44 -45.72
N PHE A 615 -18.32 -29.51 -45.82
CA PHE A 615 -18.84 -30.81 -46.26
C PHE A 615 -19.86 -31.38 -45.27
N ASP A 616 -19.60 -31.31 -43.97
CA ASP A 616 -20.58 -31.72 -42.94
C ASP A 616 -21.91 -30.96 -43.11
N GLN A 617 -21.84 -29.63 -43.27
CA GLN A 617 -23.02 -28.78 -43.53
C GLN A 617 -23.72 -29.09 -44.86
N HIS A 618 -22.96 -29.37 -45.92
CA HIS A 618 -23.50 -29.66 -47.25
C HIS A 618 -24.23 -31.00 -47.30
N PHE A 619 -23.61 -32.08 -46.82
CA PHE A 619 -24.20 -33.41 -46.83
C PHE A 619 -25.35 -33.54 -45.80
N SER A 620 -25.27 -32.84 -44.66
CA SER A 620 -26.39 -32.71 -43.73
C SER A 620 -27.61 -32.04 -44.37
N LYS A 621 -27.43 -30.95 -45.15
CA LYS A 621 -28.51 -30.29 -45.90
C LYS A 621 -29.11 -31.17 -47.00
N LEU A 622 -28.33 -32.09 -47.56
CA LEU A 622 -28.80 -33.11 -48.51
C LEU A 622 -29.45 -34.33 -47.82
N GLY A 623 -29.55 -34.34 -46.48
CA GLY A 623 -30.17 -35.43 -45.72
C GLY A 623 -29.29 -36.69 -45.56
N VAL A 624 -28.02 -36.65 -45.97
CA VAL A 624 -27.08 -37.77 -45.91
C VAL A 624 -26.64 -37.98 -44.45
N LYS A 625 -27.12 -39.07 -43.83
CA LYS A 625 -26.85 -39.38 -42.41
C LYS A 625 -25.58 -40.21 -42.17
N ASP A 626 -25.04 -40.83 -43.21
CA ASP A 626 -23.91 -41.75 -43.17
C ASP A 626 -22.62 -41.15 -43.76
N PHE A 627 -22.54 -39.82 -43.88
CA PHE A 627 -21.35 -39.15 -44.38
C PHE A 627 -20.12 -39.48 -43.51
N ARG A 628 -19.05 -39.94 -44.18
CA ARG A 628 -17.76 -40.28 -43.56
C ARG A 628 -16.64 -39.58 -44.30
N LYS A 629 -15.70 -39.09 -43.50
CA LYS A 629 -14.49 -38.39 -43.87
C LYS A 629 -13.32 -39.10 -43.17
N SER A 630 -12.22 -39.30 -43.87
CA SER A 630 -11.06 -40.03 -43.33
C SER A 630 -9.74 -39.51 -43.88
N PHE A 631 -8.64 -39.88 -43.22
CA PHE A 631 -7.28 -39.58 -43.66
C PHE A 631 -6.50 -40.90 -43.75
N SER A 632 -5.99 -41.23 -44.95
CA SER A 632 -5.23 -42.46 -45.19
C SER A 632 -3.73 -42.22 -45.45
N GLY A 633 -3.22 -41.03 -45.10
CA GLY A 633 -1.81 -40.67 -45.27
C GLY A 633 -0.97 -40.96 -44.03
N PRO A 634 0.37 -40.85 -44.12
CA PRO A 634 1.22 -40.78 -42.93
C PRO A 634 0.99 -39.47 -42.18
N LEU A 635 1.07 -39.49 -40.85
CA LEU A 635 0.99 -38.27 -40.03
C LEU A 635 2.26 -37.41 -40.25
N PRO A 636 2.14 -36.09 -40.49
CA PRO A 636 3.25 -35.18 -40.81
C PRO A 636 4.07 -34.76 -39.57
N LEU A 637 4.45 -35.73 -38.73
CA LEU A 637 5.14 -35.47 -37.45
C LEU A 637 6.48 -34.75 -37.63
N GLN A 638 7.23 -35.05 -38.69
CA GLN A 638 8.53 -34.40 -38.94
C GLN A 638 8.39 -32.89 -39.19
N ASP A 639 7.38 -32.47 -39.96
CA ASP A 639 7.15 -31.06 -40.29
C ASP A 639 6.56 -30.32 -39.09
N TYR A 640 5.64 -30.95 -38.37
CA TYR A 640 5.12 -30.48 -37.08
C TYR A 640 6.24 -30.24 -36.05
N PHE A 641 7.21 -31.15 -35.97
CA PHE A 641 8.34 -31.02 -35.04
C PHE A 641 9.33 -29.89 -35.40
N LEU A 642 9.32 -29.38 -36.64
CA LEU A 642 10.06 -28.17 -36.99
C LEU A 642 9.38 -26.91 -36.40
N SER A 643 8.04 -26.86 -36.38
CA SER A 643 7.29 -25.78 -35.71
C SER A 643 7.56 -25.78 -34.19
N VAL A 644 7.60 -26.96 -33.57
CA VAL A 644 7.96 -27.14 -32.15
C VAL A 644 9.38 -26.63 -31.86
N ASP A 645 10.36 -26.98 -32.69
CA ASP A 645 11.74 -26.52 -32.48
C ASP A 645 11.91 -25.01 -32.66
N HIS A 646 11.23 -24.42 -33.64
CA HIS A 646 11.29 -22.98 -33.89
C HIS A 646 10.71 -22.17 -32.72
N HIS A 647 9.57 -22.61 -32.18
CA HIS A 647 8.96 -22.03 -30.99
C HIS A 647 9.89 -22.13 -29.77
N PHE A 648 10.39 -23.34 -29.47
CA PHE A 648 11.29 -23.57 -28.36
C PHE A 648 12.58 -22.73 -28.45
N GLN A 649 13.16 -22.57 -29.66
CA GLN A 649 14.33 -21.70 -29.87
C GLN A 649 14.03 -20.24 -29.50
N LEU A 650 12.87 -19.71 -29.89
CA LEU A 650 12.47 -18.34 -29.56
C LEU A 650 12.19 -18.15 -28.05
N ARG A 651 11.69 -19.19 -27.34
CA ARG A 651 11.59 -19.19 -25.87
C ARG A 651 12.98 -19.16 -25.20
N VAL A 652 13.92 -19.96 -25.70
CA VAL A 652 15.30 -19.97 -25.20
C VAL A 652 15.99 -18.62 -25.44
N SER A 653 15.79 -17.99 -26.59
CA SER A 653 16.26 -16.63 -26.86
C SER A 653 15.60 -15.59 -25.96
N ALA A 654 14.29 -15.70 -25.68
CA ALA A 654 13.59 -14.81 -24.74
C ALA A 654 14.22 -14.86 -23.33
N GLN A 655 14.51 -16.07 -22.82
CA GLN A 655 15.20 -16.24 -21.54
C GLN A 655 16.61 -15.61 -21.56
N GLN A 656 17.38 -15.79 -22.64
CA GLN A 656 18.71 -15.19 -22.78
C GLN A 656 18.67 -13.66 -22.76
N TYR A 657 17.71 -13.04 -23.47
CA TYR A 657 17.50 -11.58 -23.41
C TYR A 657 17.08 -11.12 -22.01
N GLN A 658 16.20 -11.86 -21.33
CA GLN A 658 15.77 -11.55 -19.96
C GLN A 658 16.93 -11.61 -18.95
N ASP A 659 17.82 -12.62 -19.07
CA ASP A 659 19.00 -12.77 -18.22
C ASP A 659 20.02 -11.64 -18.47
N LEU A 660 20.29 -11.31 -19.74
CA LEU A 660 21.18 -10.20 -20.12
C LEU A 660 20.63 -8.83 -19.68
N LEU A 661 19.32 -8.60 -19.82
CA LEU A 661 18.64 -7.41 -19.29
C LEU A 661 18.73 -7.33 -17.77
N SER A 662 18.58 -8.46 -17.07
CA SER A 662 18.74 -8.53 -15.61
C SER A 662 20.16 -8.14 -15.18
N GLU A 663 21.20 -8.66 -15.83
CA GLU A 663 22.59 -8.26 -15.60
C GLU A 663 22.81 -6.75 -15.81
N ARG A 664 22.38 -6.22 -16.96
CA ARG A 664 22.57 -4.79 -17.27
C ARG A 664 21.76 -3.89 -16.36
N ALA A 665 20.55 -4.29 -15.96
CA ALA A 665 19.76 -3.57 -14.95
C ALA A 665 20.39 -3.62 -13.55
N VAL A 666 21.12 -4.68 -13.18
CA VAL A 666 21.94 -4.71 -11.95
C VAL A 666 23.13 -3.74 -12.06
N GLN A 667 23.86 -3.76 -13.18
CA GLN A 667 25.00 -2.87 -13.42
C GLN A 667 24.56 -1.39 -13.41
N PHE A 668 23.50 -1.05 -14.15
CA PHE A 668 22.93 0.30 -14.23
C PHE A 668 22.56 0.84 -12.84
N ARG A 669 21.82 0.05 -12.04
CA ARG A 669 21.47 0.43 -10.66
C ARG A 669 22.70 0.56 -9.74
N ALA A 670 23.76 -0.22 -9.96
CA ALA A 670 25.01 -0.07 -9.20
C ALA A 670 25.72 1.26 -9.53
N ILE A 671 25.78 1.64 -10.81
CA ILE A 671 26.33 2.93 -11.27
C ILE A 671 25.51 4.09 -10.71
N GLN A 672 24.17 4.05 -10.85
CA GLN A 672 23.27 5.05 -10.28
C GLN A 672 23.45 5.22 -8.77
N ARG A 673 23.53 4.12 -8.00
CA ARG A 673 23.79 4.20 -6.54
C ARG A 673 25.14 4.82 -6.23
N ARG A 674 26.19 4.54 -7.02
CA ARG A 674 27.51 5.14 -6.85
C ARG A 674 27.52 6.65 -7.16
N LEU A 675 26.82 7.07 -8.22
CA LEU A 675 26.60 8.47 -8.57
C LEU A 675 25.82 9.21 -7.49
N LEU A 676 24.72 8.64 -6.97
CA LEU A 676 23.95 9.23 -5.87
C LEU A 676 24.80 9.42 -4.58
N THR A 677 25.69 8.48 -4.27
CA THR A 677 26.65 8.64 -3.17
C THR A 677 27.65 9.78 -3.43
N ARG A 678 28.08 9.99 -4.68
CA ARG A 678 28.95 11.13 -5.07
C ARG A 678 28.21 12.47 -5.03
N PHE A 679 26.98 12.54 -5.54
CA PHE A 679 26.18 13.78 -5.53
C PHE A 679 25.70 14.19 -4.13
N LYS A 680 25.72 13.28 -3.14
CA LYS A 680 25.44 13.60 -1.73
C LYS A 680 26.67 14.14 -0.97
N ASP A 681 27.88 14.02 -1.54
CA ASP A 681 29.09 14.58 -0.95
C ASP A 681 29.05 16.12 -0.99
N LYS A 682 29.46 16.78 0.09
CA LYS A 682 29.57 18.25 0.12
C LYS A 682 30.80 18.75 -0.64
N THR A 683 31.76 17.86 -0.93
CA THR A 683 32.95 18.14 -1.72
C THR A 683 32.77 17.58 -3.14
N PRO A 684 33.03 18.36 -4.20
CA PRO A 684 32.83 17.91 -5.58
C PRO A 684 33.94 16.95 -6.03
N ALA A 685 33.82 15.68 -5.62
CA ALA A 685 34.69 14.62 -6.10
C ALA A 685 34.45 14.34 -7.60
N PRO A 686 35.51 14.22 -8.43
CA PRO A 686 35.34 13.97 -9.87
C PRO A 686 34.62 12.64 -10.11
N LEU A 687 33.72 12.63 -11.11
CA LEU A 687 32.84 11.47 -11.38
C LEU A 687 33.57 10.26 -11.98
N GLN A 688 34.86 10.38 -12.34
CA GLN A 688 35.71 9.27 -12.81
C GLN A 688 35.05 8.48 -13.97
N ASN A 689 34.45 9.21 -14.92
CA ASN A 689 33.78 8.69 -16.12
C ASN A 689 32.54 7.80 -15.84
N LEU A 690 32.01 7.79 -14.61
CA LEU A 690 30.80 7.04 -14.23
C LEU A 690 29.53 7.52 -14.96
N ASP A 691 29.53 8.76 -15.41
CA ASP A 691 28.56 9.35 -16.35
C ASP A 691 28.62 8.64 -17.72
N THR A 692 29.78 8.60 -18.37
CA THR A 692 29.93 7.90 -19.66
C THR A 692 29.64 6.40 -19.56
N LEU A 693 29.93 5.79 -18.41
CA LEU A 693 29.59 4.39 -18.12
C LEU A 693 28.08 4.20 -17.91
N LEU A 694 27.38 5.18 -17.33
CA LEU A 694 25.92 5.16 -17.20
C LEU A 694 25.26 5.21 -18.59
N ASP A 695 25.69 6.12 -19.46
CA ASP A 695 25.15 6.29 -20.82
C ASP A 695 25.43 5.06 -21.71
N ALA A 696 26.64 4.49 -21.62
CA ALA A 696 26.99 3.26 -22.32
C ALA A 696 26.19 2.04 -21.81
N THR A 697 25.87 2.00 -20.51
CA THR A 697 25.04 0.94 -19.93
C THR A 697 23.56 1.13 -20.28
N TYR A 698 23.06 2.36 -20.28
CA TYR A 698 21.71 2.71 -20.73
C TYR A 698 21.49 2.31 -22.20
N SER A 699 22.44 2.65 -23.07
CA SER A 699 22.40 2.28 -24.49
C SER A 699 22.34 0.76 -24.69
N GLN A 700 23.05 -0.02 -23.87
CA GLN A 700 22.97 -1.49 -23.89
C GLN A 700 21.63 -2.01 -23.36
N VAL A 701 21.03 -1.39 -22.34
CA VAL A 701 19.69 -1.76 -21.85
C VAL A 701 18.63 -1.50 -22.91
N MET A 702 18.68 -0.36 -23.60
CA MET A 702 17.74 -0.03 -24.68
C MET A 702 17.83 -1.03 -25.84
N ALA A 703 19.03 -1.27 -26.37
CA ALA A 703 19.23 -2.21 -27.48
C ALA A 703 18.84 -3.67 -27.13
N LEU A 704 19.04 -4.09 -25.87
CA LEU A 704 18.56 -5.40 -25.39
C LEU A 704 17.04 -5.44 -25.20
N ALA A 705 16.39 -4.32 -24.85
CA ALA A 705 14.94 -4.24 -24.72
C ALA A 705 14.26 -4.29 -26.09
N GLU A 706 14.78 -3.55 -27.06
CA GLU A 706 14.34 -3.59 -28.47
C GLU A 706 14.42 -5.02 -29.03
N ALA A 707 15.58 -5.68 -28.88
CA ALA A 707 15.77 -7.07 -29.31
C ALA A 707 14.87 -8.07 -28.56
N ALA A 708 14.55 -7.83 -27.29
CA ALA A 708 13.61 -8.65 -26.52
C ALA A 708 12.17 -8.49 -27.01
N GLU A 709 11.75 -7.28 -27.40
CA GLU A 709 10.43 -7.03 -27.98
C GLU A 709 10.29 -7.62 -29.38
N GLU A 710 11.31 -7.52 -30.24
CA GLU A 710 11.35 -8.21 -31.53
C GLU A 710 11.23 -9.73 -31.36
N ASN A 711 12.01 -10.31 -30.43
CA ASN A 711 11.93 -11.74 -30.14
C ASN A 711 10.57 -12.16 -29.56
N ARG A 712 9.92 -11.30 -28.75
CA ARG A 712 8.56 -11.56 -28.23
C ARG A 712 7.53 -11.57 -29.36
N ALA A 713 7.58 -10.62 -30.30
CA ALA A 713 6.67 -10.59 -31.44
C ALA A 713 6.84 -11.84 -32.34
N LEU A 714 8.09 -12.27 -32.56
CA LEU A 714 8.39 -13.51 -33.29
C LEU A 714 7.90 -14.75 -32.54
N LEU A 715 8.01 -14.79 -31.21
CA LEU A 715 7.51 -15.89 -30.37
C LEU A 715 5.97 -15.99 -30.43
N GLU A 716 5.27 -14.86 -30.37
CA GLU A 716 3.80 -14.79 -30.51
C GLU A 716 3.34 -15.32 -31.89
N GLU A 717 4.02 -14.92 -32.97
CA GLU A 717 3.78 -15.45 -34.33
C GLU A 717 4.09 -16.96 -34.43
N ALA A 718 5.23 -17.41 -33.89
CA ALA A 718 5.62 -18.82 -33.89
C ALA A 718 4.65 -19.69 -33.07
N PHE A 719 4.09 -19.18 -31.98
CA PHE A 719 3.10 -19.88 -31.17
C PHE A 719 1.76 -20.04 -31.90
N VAL A 720 1.29 -19.01 -32.61
CA VAL A 720 0.08 -19.10 -33.45
C VAL A 720 0.26 -20.09 -34.60
N ARG A 721 1.43 -20.12 -35.25
CA ARG A 721 1.78 -21.18 -36.22
C ARG A 721 1.80 -22.56 -35.60
N LEU A 722 2.44 -22.72 -34.44
CA LEU A 722 2.50 -23.99 -33.73
C LEU A 722 1.10 -24.50 -33.37
N ARG A 723 0.24 -23.67 -32.77
CA ARG A 723 -1.15 -24.05 -32.47
C ARG A 723 -1.92 -24.46 -33.73
N SER A 724 -1.73 -23.77 -34.85
CA SER A 724 -2.34 -24.15 -36.15
C SER A 724 -1.87 -25.53 -36.62
N ALA A 725 -0.57 -25.78 -36.55
CA ALA A 725 0.04 -27.08 -36.86
C ALA A 725 -0.44 -28.19 -35.90
N THR A 726 -0.65 -27.88 -34.62
CA THR A 726 -1.17 -28.82 -33.61
C THR A 726 -2.64 -29.18 -33.86
N HIS A 727 -3.51 -28.19 -34.10
CA HIS A 727 -4.91 -28.47 -34.45
C HIS A 727 -5.02 -29.30 -35.73
N LEU A 728 -4.18 -29.04 -36.74
CA LEU A 728 -4.10 -29.85 -37.95
C LEU A 728 -3.69 -31.30 -37.63
N LEU A 729 -2.69 -31.51 -36.75
CA LEU A 729 -2.31 -32.86 -36.28
C LEU A 729 -3.46 -33.56 -35.54
N VAL A 730 -4.21 -32.86 -34.68
CA VAL A 730 -5.37 -33.42 -33.96
C VAL A 730 -6.48 -33.82 -34.93
N LEU A 731 -6.81 -32.98 -35.91
CA LEU A 731 -7.80 -33.31 -36.94
C LEU A 731 -7.37 -34.51 -37.78
N LEU A 732 -6.09 -34.59 -38.18
CA LEU A 732 -5.55 -35.74 -38.92
C LEU A 732 -5.61 -37.03 -38.08
N LEU A 733 -5.30 -36.98 -36.79
CA LEU A 733 -5.47 -38.11 -35.86
C LEU A 733 -6.94 -38.55 -35.75
N SER A 734 -7.87 -37.60 -35.60
CA SER A 734 -9.31 -37.87 -35.54
C SER A 734 -9.82 -38.54 -36.83
N LEU A 735 -9.44 -38.00 -38.01
CA LEU A 735 -9.79 -38.55 -39.33
C LEU A 735 -9.09 -39.89 -39.65
N TRP A 736 -7.95 -40.20 -39.01
CA TRP A 736 -7.21 -41.44 -39.23
C TRP A 736 -7.78 -42.62 -38.43
N GLN A 737 -8.18 -42.39 -37.17
CA GLN A 737 -8.65 -43.45 -36.26
C GLN A 737 -10.16 -43.41 -35.97
N GLY A 738 -10.90 -42.48 -36.59
CA GLY A 738 -12.35 -42.32 -36.40
C GLY A 738 -12.69 -42.01 -34.94
N LEU A 739 -12.01 -41.04 -34.34
CA LEU A 739 -12.19 -40.67 -32.94
C LEU A 739 -13.55 -39.98 -32.71
N THR A 740 -14.15 -40.20 -31.54
CA THR A 740 -15.40 -39.49 -31.16
C THR A 740 -15.13 -38.00 -30.91
N PRO A 741 -16.17 -37.14 -30.87
CA PRO A 741 -16.02 -35.74 -30.45
C PRO A 741 -15.33 -35.61 -29.10
N ASP A 742 -15.68 -36.43 -28.12
CA ASP A 742 -15.10 -36.40 -26.77
C ASP A 742 -13.61 -36.80 -26.78
N GLN A 743 -13.24 -37.82 -27.56
CA GLN A 743 -11.84 -38.22 -27.73
C GLN A 743 -11.02 -37.16 -28.48
N THR A 744 -11.66 -36.43 -29.40
CA THR A 744 -11.04 -35.29 -30.08
C THR A 744 -10.86 -34.11 -29.12
N ALA A 745 -11.85 -33.80 -28.27
CA ALA A 745 -11.75 -32.78 -27.24
C ALA A 745 -10.68 -33.09 -26.18
N ILE A 746 -10.52 -34.37 -25.78
CA ILE A 746 -9.42 -34.80 -24.91
C ILE A 746 -8.06 -34.56 -25.58
N LEU A 747 -7.92 -34.82 -26.89
CA LEU A 747 -6.69 -34.53 -27.63
C LEU A 747 -6.43 -33.02 -27.77
N GLU A 748 -7.45 -32.22 -28.05
CA GLU A 748 -7.31 -30.76 -28.10
C GLU A 748 -6.86 -30.22 -26.74
N ALA A 749 -7.50 -30.60 -25.64
CA ALA A 749 -7.09 -30.20 -24.28
C ALA A 749 -5.68 -30.71 -23.90
N THR A 750 -5.24 -31.86 -24.45
CA THR A 750 -3.91 -32.42 -24.17
C THR A 750 -2.79 -31.73 -24.95
N LEU A 751 -3.03 -31.38 -26.21
CA LEU A 751 -2.00 -30.84 -27.12
C LEU A 751 -2.07 -29.32 -27.29
N LEU A 752 -3.19 -28.68 -26.93
CA LEU A 752 -3.38 -27.23 -26.91
C LEU A 752 -3.76 -26.73 -25.49
N PRO A 753 -2.93 -27.00 -24.45
CA PRO A 753 -3.29 -26.69 -23.06
C PRO A 753 -3.28 -25.20 -22.71
N LEU A 754 -2.74 -24.33 -23.58
CA LEU A 754 -2.56 -22.90 -23.35
C LEU A 754 -3.11 -22.05 -24.51
N LEU A 755 -3.65 -20.88 -24.18
CA LEU A 755 -4.08 -19.88 -25.17
C LEU A 755 -2.97 -18.89 -25.56
N GLN A 756 -2.01 -18.66 -24.66
CA GLN A 756 -0.79 -17.85 -24.84
C GLN A 756 0.32 -18.41 -23.94
N ASP A 757 1.57 -18.28 -24.36
CA ASP A 757 2.75 -18.58 -23.55
C ASP A 757 3.01 -17.48 -22.51
N THR A 758 3.53 -17.84 -21.33
CA THR A 758 3.91 -16.90 -20.26
C THR A 758 5.37 -17.11 -19.83
N PRO A 759 6.03 -16.14 -19.17
CA PRO A 759 7.42 -16.29 -18.72
C PRO A 759 7.65 -17.44 -17.73
N GLN A 760 6.60 -17.87 -17.00
CA GLN A 760 6.68 -18.95 -16.01
C GLN A 760 6.16 -20.30 -16.55
N LEU A 761 5.24 -20.27 -17.52
CA LEU A 761 4.57 -21.45 -18.05
C LEU A 761 4.28 -21.26 -19.54
N GLY A 762 4.83 -22.16 -20.36
CA GLY A 762 4.56 -22.23 -21.79
C GLY A 762 4.27 -23.64 -22.28
N TRP A 763 4.19 -23.76 -23.60
CA TRP A 763 3.56 -24.90 -24.25
C TRP A 763 4.30 -26.23 -24.08
N GLU A 764 5.63 -26.25 -24.19
CA GLU A 764 6.39 -27.52 -24.21
C GLU A 764 6.25 -28.33 -22.91
N GLU A 765 6.44 -27.70 -21.75
CA GLU A 765 6.28 -28.34 -20.45
C GLU A 765 4.83 -28.71 -20.14
N SER A 766 3.87 -27.87 -20.56
CA SER A 766 2.43 -28.10 -20.38
C SER A 766 1.96 -29.30 -21.21
N CYS A 767 2.36 -29.34 -22.49
CA CYS A 767 2.06 -30.43 -23.41
C CYS A 767 2.79 -31.72 -23.00
N ASP A 768 4.04 -31.68 -22.54
CA ASP A 768 4.74 -32.89 -22.08
C ASP A 768 4.10 -33.46 -20.82
N ALA A 769 3.64 -32.62 -19.89
CA ALA A 769 2.92 -33.05 -18.70
C ALA A 769 1.57 -33.71 -19.05
N ALA A 770 0.76 -33.06 -19.89
CA ALA A 770 -0.54 -33.58 -20.32
C ALA A 770 -0.42 -34.89 -21.13
N VAL A 771 0.50 -34.94 -22.11
CA VAL A 771 0.78 -36.16 -22.88
C VAL A 771 1.36 -37.26 -21.99
N SER A 772 2.27 -36.93 -21.07
CA SER A 772 2.81 -37.88 -20.08
C SER A 772 1.71 -38.48 -19.20
N HIS A 773 0.73 -37.68 -18.77
CA HIS A 773 -0.42 -38.14 -18.00
C HIS A 773 -1.26 -39.11 -18.84
N LEU A 774 -1.68 -38.71 -20.04
CA LEU A 774 -2.52 -39.51 -20.94
C LEU A 774 -1.86 -40.84 -21.37
N LEU A 775 -0.54 -40.84 -21.52
CA LEU A 775 0.28 -42.04 -21.79
C LEU A 775 0.41 -42.99 -20.59
N ARG A 776 0.17 -42.52 -19.37
CA ARG A 776 0.22 -43.33 -18.13
C ARG A 776 -1.15 -43.81 -17.69
N THR A 777 -2.19 -42.99 -17.82
CA THR A 777 -3.56 -43.34 -17.43
C THR A 777 -4.26 -44.14 -18.53
N CYS A 778 -4.70 -43.49 -19.60
CA CYS A 778 -5.56 -44.08 -20.65
C CYS A 778 -4.82 -45.08 -21.56
N LEU A 779 -3.56 -44.81 -21.89
CA LEU A 779 -2.82 -45.54 -22.93
C LEU A 779 -1.69 -46.43 -22.40
N SER A 780 -1.70 -46.79 -21.12
CA SER A 780 -0.63 -47.58 -20.50
C SER A 780 -0.49 -48.99 -21.13
N ARG A 781 0.68 -49.62 -20.96
CA ARG A 781 0.92 -51.03 -21.35
C ARG A 781 1.13 -51.97 -20.16
N SER A 782 1.30 -51.46 -18.95
CA SER A 782 1.41 -52.29 -17.76
C SER A 782 0.83 -51.59 -16.52
N PRO A 783 0.18 -52.34 -15.61
CA PRO A 783 -0.32 -51.78 -14.36
C PRO A 783 0.80 -51.32 -13.42
N LYS A 784 2.05 -51.75 -13.62
CA LYS A 784 3.21 -51.24 -12.89
C LYS A 784 3.55 -49.80 -13.26
N ASP A 785 3.39 -49.43 -14.53
CA ASP A 785 3.59 -48.03 -14.97
C ASP A 785 2.53 -47.10 -14.39
N GLN A 786 1.27 -47.57 -14.32
CA GLN A 786 0.16 -46.86 -13.65
C GLN A 786 0.42 -46.71 -12.14
N ALA A 787 0.73 -47.79 -11.43
CA ALA A 787 1.00 -47.74 -9.99
C ALA A 787 2.17 -46.81 -9.63
N THR A 788 3.24 -46.83 -10.44
CA THR A 788 4.40 -45.93 -10.23
C THR A 788 4.04 -44.45 -10.43
N SER A 789 3.02 -44.15 -11.26
CA SER A 789 2.56 -42.77 -11.46
C SER A 789 1.70 -42.22 -10.31
N LEU A 790 1.05 -43.07 -9.51
CA LEU A 790 0.31 -42.65 -8.32
C LEU A 790 1.22 -42.40 -7.11
N ALA A 791 2.40 -43.01 -7.08
CA ALA A 791 3.37 -42.86 -6.00
C ALA A 791 4.20 -41.55 -6.07
N GLN A 792 4.12 -40.78 -7.17
CA GLN A 792 4.81 -39.48 -7.28
C GLN A 792 3.98 -38.35 -6.65
N VAL A 793 4.05 -38.25 -5.31
CA VAL A 793 3.34 -37.22 -4.51
C VAL A 793 3.79 -35.78 -4.84
N GLY A 794 4.94 -35.61 -5.52
CA GLY A 794 5.27 -34.39 -6.25
C GLY A 794 5.01 -34.57 -7.74
N GLY A 795 4.10 -33.78 -8.31
CA GLY A 795 3.86 -33.74 -9.76
C GLY A 795 5.08 -33.27 -10.56
N PRO A 796 5.08 -33.42 -11.89
CA PRO A 796 6.18 -32.92 -12.72
C PRO A 796 6.33 -31.41 -12.54
N VAL A 797 7.53 -30.97 -12.15
CA VAL A 797 7.86 -29.55 -12.03
C VAL A 797 7.75 -28.90 -13.41
N LEU A 798 6.74 -28.06 -13.58
CA LEU A 798 6.53 -27.27 -14.79
C LEU A 798 7.59 -26.16 -14.85
N GLY A 799 8.26 -26.05 -15.98
CA GLY A 799 9.31 -25.08 -16.26
C GLY A 799 10.05 -25.45 -17.55
N LEU A 800 10.71 -24.45 -18.17
CA LEU A 800 11.32 -24.56 -19.49
C LEU A 800 12.24 -25.81 -19.61
N PRO A 801 11.96 -26.75 -20.55
CA PRO A 801 12.79 -27.94 -20.73
C PRO A 801 14.15 -27.59 -21.34
N ARG A 802 15.12 -28.51 -21.24
CA ARG A 802 16.45 -28.35 -21.86
C ARG A 802 16.47 -28.60 -23.37
N ASP A 803 15.56 -29.45 -23.84
CA ASP A 803 15.41 -29.81 -25.24
C ASP A 803 13.97 -30.28 -25.52
N THR A 804 13.60 -30.32 -26.81
CA THR A 804 12.30 -30.80 -27.30
C THR A 804 12.26 -32.33 -27.48
N ALA A 805 13.38 -33.05 -27.30
CA ALA A 805 13.51 -34.44 -27.72
C ALA A 805 12.71 -35.42 -26.84
N ARG A 806 12.45 -35.08 -25.57
CA ARG A 806 11.49 -35.82 -24.73
C ARG A 806 10.05 -35.64 -25.23
N LEU A 807 9.61 -34.40 -25.40
CA LEU A 807 8.26 -34.06 -25.86
C LEU A 807 7.94 -34.72 -27.21
N LYS A 808 8.85 -34.63 -28.19
CA LYS A 808 8.70 -35.29 -29.49
C LYS A 808 8.53 -36.81 -29.36
N LYS A 809 9.33 -37.48 -28.52
CA LYS A 809 9.20 -38.93 -28.27
C LYS A 809 7.84 -39.28 -27.66
N HIS A 810 7.33 -38.45 -26.75
CA HIS A 810 6.01 -38.63 -26.15
C HIS A 810 4.87 -38.39 -27.15
N ILE A 811 4.93 -37.34 -27.97
CA ILE A 811 3.92 -37.09 -29.02
C ILE A 811 3.92 -38.20 -30.07
N THR A 812 5.09 -38.65 -30.53
CA THR A 812 5.18 -39.82 -31.43
C THR A 812 4.55 -41.04 -30.76
N LEU A 813 4.92 -41.36 -29.51
CA LEU A 813 4.38 -42.51 -28.77
C LEU A 813 2.86 -42.42 -28.52
N LEU A 814 2.29 -41.22 -28.36
CA LEU A 814 0.86 -40.98 -28.30
C LEU A 814 0.18 -41.35 -29.62
N CYS A 815 0.67 -40.81 -30.74
CA CYS A 815 0.17 -41.12 -32.08
C CYS A 815 0.30 -42.62 -32.38
N ASP A 816 1.40 -43.24 -31.96
CA ASP A 816 1.73 -44.65 -32.18
C ASP A 816 0.80 -45.59 -31.39
N ARG A 817 0.37 -45.21 -30.18
CA ARG A 817 -0.57 -45.99 -29.35
C ARG A 817 -2.02 -45.80 -29.79
N ILE A 818 -2.42 -44.58 -30.16
CA ILE A 818 -3.72 -44.29 -30.77
C ILE A 818 -3.86 -45.04 -32.10
N GLY A 819 -2.81 -45.03 -32.94
CA GLY A 819 -2.72 -45.80 -34.19
C GLY A 819 -2.74 -47.32 -34.03
N LYS A 820 -2.64 -47.84 -32.80
CA LYS A 820 -2.73 -49.26 -32.44
C LYS A 820 -4.03 -49.58 -31.70
N GLY A 821 -5.06 -48.74 -31.88
CA GLY A 821 -6.42 -48.93 -31.34
C GLY A 821 -6.63 -48.37 -29.93
N GLY A 822 -5.66 -47.66 -29.36
CA GLY A 822 -5.78 -47.04 -28.04
C GLY A 822 -6.92 -46.01 -27.97
N ARG A 823 -7.75 -46.12 -26.93
CA ARG A 823 -8.88 -45.21 -26.68
C ARG A 823 -8.56 -44.22 -25.55
N LEU A 824 -9.24 -43.09 -25.58
CA LEU A 824 -9.08 -42.01 -24.60
C LEU A 824 -10.36 -41.88 -23.78
N THR A 825 -10.23 -41.88 -22.47
CA THR A 825 -11.33 -41.80 -21.50
C THR A 825 -10.83 -41.14 -20.22
N LEU A 826 -11.47 -40.05 -19.79
CA LEU A 826 -11.16 -39.37 -18.52
C LEU A 826 -11.97 -39.93 -17.34
N ALA A 827 -12.91 -40.84 -17.59
CA ALA A 827 -13.64 -41.54 -16.56
C ALA A 827 -12.66 -42.41 -15.75
N SER A 828 -12.55 -42.14 -14.45
CA SER A 828 -11.88 -43.05 -13.52
C SER A 828 -12.71 -44.32 -13.39
N GLU A 829 -12.15 -45.47 -13.79
CA GLU A 829 -12.73 -46.78 -13.49
C GLU A 829 -12.49 -47.14 -12.01
N ALA A 830 -13.00 -46.29 -11.11
CA ALA A 830 -13.05 -46.49 -9.65
C ALA A 830 -14.04 -47.61 -9.24
N ASN A 831 -14.15 -48.65 -10.07
CA ASN A 831 -15.02 -49.81 -9.92
C ASN A 831 -14.37 -51.12 -10.41
N VAL A 832 -13.11 -51.10 -10.87
CA VAL A 832 -12.31 -52.33 -10.93
C VAL A 832 -11.94 -52.70 -9.50
N GLN A 833 -12.49 -53.81 -9.00
CA GLN A 833 -12.18 -54.32 -7.66
C GLN A 833 -10.69 -54.66 -7.56
N VAL A 834 -9.94 -53.85 -6.80
CA VAL A 834 -8.54 -54.16 -6.46
C VAL A 834 -8.53 -55.43 -5.60
N PRO A 835 -7.73 -56.46 -5.94
CA PRO A 835 -7.62 -57.67 -5.12
C PRO A 835 -7.25 -57.34 -3.68
N ALA A 836 -7.91 -57.99 -2.72
CA ALA A 836 -7.98 -57.63 -1.30
C ALA A 836 -6.68 -57.78 -0.47
N GLN A 837 -5.50 -57.66 -1.10
CA GLN A 837 -4.18 -57.83 -0.47
C GLN A 837 -3.30 -56.57 -0.51
N VAL A 838 -3.84 -55.41 -0.91
CA VAL A 838 -3.11 -54.11 -0.91
C VAL A 838 -3.79 -53.04 -0.02
N GLN A 839 -4.83 -53.41 0.73
CA GLN A 839 -5.71 -52.46 1.43
C GLN A 839 -5.18 -51.93 2.78
N ASN A 840 -3.93 -52.25 3.15
CA ASN A 840 -3.37 -52.03 4.50
C ASN A 840 -2.31 -50.90 4.61
N LEU A 841 -2.14 -50.03 3.60
CA LEU A 841 -1.10 -48.98 3.60
C LEU A 841 -1.58 -47.57 3.20
N ALA A 842 -2.88 -47.30 3.20
CA ALA A 842 -3.42 -45.97 2.88
C ALA A 842 -4.69 -45.65 3.68
N ALA A 843 -4.51 -45.29 4.96
CA ALA A 843 -5.53 -44.60 5.74
C ALA A 843 -5.20 -43.09 5.80
N PRO A 844 -6.03 -42.20 5.23
CA PRO A 844 -5.95 -40.77 5.53
C PRO A 844 -6.23 -40.54 7.02
N GLY A 845 -5.49 -39.64 7.66
CA GLY A 845 -5.71 -39.32 9.06
C GLY A 845 -7.13 -38.78 9.29
N GLY A 846 -7.87 -39.41 10.20
CA GLY A 846 -9.16 -38.90 10.64
C GLY A 846 -9.00 -37.62 11.44
N VAL A 847 -9.91 -36.66 11.24
CA VAL A 847 -10.11 -35.57 12.19
C VAL A 847 -10.85 -36.15 13.39
N GLU A 848 -10.27 -36.08 14.58
CA GLU A 848 -10.94 -36.56 15.79
C GLU A 848 -12.14 -35.65 16.13
N PRO A 849 -13.28 -36.22 16.54
CA PRO A 849 -14.40 -35.43 17.05
C PRO A 849 -14.04 -34.86 18.43
N ILE A 850 -14.23 -33.56 18.62
CA ILE A 850 -14.10 -32.93 19.94
C ILE A 850 -15.21 -33.50 20.83
N ALA A 851 -14.81 -34.14 21.93
CA ALA A 851 -15.74 -34.63 22.94
C ALA A 851 -16.20 -33.48 23.84
N GLU A 852 -17.50 -33.42 24.13
CA GLU A 852 -18.02 -32.58 25.21
C GLU A 852 -17.53 -33.14 26.56
N VAL A 853 -16.86 -32.32 27.36
CA VAL A 853 -16.46 -32.64 28.72
C VAL A 853 -16.98 -31.53 29.63
N ALA A 854 -17.86 -31.90 30.56
CA ALA A 854 -18.29 -31.00 31.62
C ALA A 854 -17.07 -30.63 32.48
N GLY A 855 -16.91 -29.34 32.78
CA GLY A 855 -15.67 -28.83 33.34
C GLY A 855 -15.44 -29.18 34.81
N ASP A 856 -14.17 -29.17 35.19
CA ASP A 856 -13.72 -28.50 36.41
C ASP A 856 -12.50 -27.64 36.05
N GLY A 857 -12.22 -26.60 36.82
CA GLY A 857 -11.30 -25.53 36.41
C GLY A 857 -9.89 -25.61 36.99
N GLU A 858 -8.90 -25.12 36.24
CA GLU A 858 -7.63 -24.61 36.77
C GLU A 858 -7.07 -23.52 35.83
N GLU A 859 -6.26 -22.60 36.37
CA GLU A 859 -5.85 -21.35 35.69
C GLU A 859 -4.65 -21.55 34.76
N LEU A 860 -4.63 -20.87 33.60
CA LEU A 860 -3.39 -20.65 32.84
C LEU A 860 -3.39 -19.31 32.08
N GLU A 861 -2.19 -18.73 31.95
CA GLU A 861 -1.96 -17.33 31.59
C GLU A 861 -1.96 -17.05 30.08
N LEU A 862 -2.46 -15.88 29.68
CA LEU A 862 -2.25 -15.32 28.33
C LEU A 862 -0.98 -14.45 28.32
N GLN A 863 0.12 -14.99 27.77
CA GLN A 863 1.33 -14.21 27.49
C GLN A 863 1.35 -13.65 26.06
N GLN A 864 2.08 -12.54 25.90
CA GLN A 864 1.96 -11.60 24.78
C GLN A 864 2.72 -12.05 23.52
N GLU A 865 2.25 -11.58 22.35
CA GLU A 865 2.99 -11.71 21.09
C GLU A 865 4.30 -10.89 21.13
N ALA A 866 5.43 -11.52 20.77
CA ALA A 866 6.71 -10.84 20.62
C ALA A 866 7.40 -11.25 19.30
N THR A 867 7.78 -10.25 18.51
CA THR A 867 8.31 -10.43 17.15
C THR A 867 9.79 -10.86 17.13
N VAL A 868 10.14 -11.96 16.46
CA VAL A 868 11.55 -12.32 16.17
C VAL A 868 11.79 -12.79 14.72
N PHE A 869 12.83 -12.22 14.12
CA PHE A 869 13.33 -12.45 12.77
C PHE A 869 13.70 -13.91 12.42
N ILE A 870 13.29 -14.36 11.23
CA ILE A 870 13.85 -15.57 10.59
C ILE A 870 15.22 -15.27 9.96
N LYS A 871 16.29 -15.88 10.48
CA LYS A 871 17.62 -15.91 9.83
C LYS A 871 17.84 -17.23 9.09
N LYS A 872 17.97 -17.19 7.76
CA LYS A 872 18.37 -18.34 6.93
C LYS A 872 19.79 -18.81 7.26
N LYS A 873 20.00 -20.12 7.32
CA LYS A 873 21.30 -20.78 7.06
C LYS A 873 21.08 -21.98 6.14
N HIS A 874 21.88 -22.10 5.09
CA HIS A 874 21.85 -23.26 4.17
C HIS A 874 22.68 -24.43 4.73
N PRO A 875 22.39 -25.68 4.33
CA PRO A 875 23.02 -26.87 4.87
C PRO A 875 24.32 -27.27 4.13
N SER A 876 25.20 -28.00 4.82
CA SER A 876 26.37 -28.63 4.19
C SER A 876 26.74 -29.98 4.81
N LYS A 877 26.38 -31.06 4.09
CA LYS A 877 27.05 -32.37 3.97
C LYS A 877 27.90 -32.90 5.15
N LYS A 878 27.59 -34.14 5.58
CA LYS A 878 28.55 -35.25 5.48
C LYS A 878 27.87 -36.63 5.48
N VAL A 879 28.66 -37.67 5.20
CA VAL A 879 28.23 -39.05 4.90
C VAL A 879 28.59 -39.99 6.06
N LYS A 880 27.85 -41.10 6.18
CA LYS A 880 28.08 -42.25 7.07
C LYS A 880 29.56 -42.60 7.32
N LYS A 881 29.90 -42.93 8.56
CA LYS A 881 30.35 -44.30 8.92
C LYS A 881 30.17 -44.58 10.42
N ASP A 882 30.31 -45.84 10.80
CA ASP A 882 29.72 -46.45 12.00
C ASP A 882 30.70 -46.68 13.17
N LYS A 883 30.10 -46.98 14.35
CA LYS A 883 30.58 -47.80 15.48
C LYS A 883 31.53 -47.24 16.56
N ASP A 884 31.07 -47.43 17.81
CA ASP A 884 31.72 -48.14 18.94
C ASP A 884 33.24 -47.94 19.15
N SER A 885 33.76 -47.51 20.32
CA SER A 885 33.30 -47.85 21.67
C SER A 885 34.08 -47.13 22.81
N LYS A 886 33.46 -47.12 24.01
CA LYS A 886 34.02 -47.25 25.37
C LYS A 886 35.10 -46.30 25.97
N GLU A 887 34.70 -45.80 27.15
CA GLU A 887 35.45 -45.73 28.44
C GLU A 887 36.40 -44.56 28.82
N LYS A 888 35.85 -43.70 29.70
CA LYS A 888 36.30 -43.35 31.07
C LYS A 888 37.45 -42.35 31.32
N LYS A 889 37.13 -41.44 32.28
CA LYS A 889 38.01 -40.85 33.34
C LYS A 889 39.16 -39.92 32.87
N GLU A 890 39.58 -38.89 33.63
CA GLU A 890 38.97 -38.20 34.78
C GLU A 890 39.53 -36.77 34.91
N VAL A 891 38.63 -35.81 35.19
CA VAL A 891 38.68 -34.79 36.27
C VAL A 891 39.91 -33.87 36.45
N SER A 892 39.58 -32.59 36.71
CA SER A 892 40.42 -31.50 37.24
C SER A 892 41.41 -30.83 36.27
N LYS A 893 41.75 -29.53 36.41
CA LYS A 893 41.39 -28.59 37.49
C LYS A 893 41.20 -27.14 36.99
N GLU A 894 40.15 -26.53 37.52
CA GLU A 894 39.89 -25.09 37.75
C GLU A 894 41.02 -24.34 38.52
N PRO A 895 40.94 -23.01 38.78
CA PRO A 895 40.10 -21.94 38.18
C PRO A 895 40.85 -20.57 38.01
N LEU A 896 40.10 -19.48 37.75
CA LEU A 896 40.41 -18.03 38.00
C LEU A 896 41.52 -17.36 37.14
N GLU A 897 41.53 -16.04 36.84
CA GLU A 897 40.49 -15.00 36.99
C GLU A 897 40.66 -13.78 36.02
N ALA A 898 39.68 -12.88 36.09
CA ALA A 898 39.75 -11.41 36.07
C ALA A 898 41.14 -10.69 35.95
N THR A 899 41.29 -9.49 35.37
CA THR A 899 40.32 -8.51 34.81
C THR A 899 41.04 -7.39 34.03
N VAL A 900 40.45 -6.95 32.90
CA VAL A 900 40.09 -5.55 32.50
C VAL A 900 41.18 -4.43 32.48
N ARG A 901 40.89 -3.39 31.66
CA ARG A 901 41.61 -2.12 31.36
C ARG A 901 42.53 -2.20 30.13
N GLU A 902 42.29 -1.41 29.08
CA GLU A 902 42.33 0.08 28.96
C GLU A 902 43.81 0.57 29.01
N ASP A 903 44.29 1.47 28.12
CA ASP A 903 43.58 2.33 27.17
C ASP A 903 44.41 2.73 25.90
N ALA A 904 43.89 3.70 25.15
CA ALA A 904 44.33 4.32 23.89
C ALA A 904 45.73 5.00 23.83
N GLY A 905 46.08 5.54 22.65
CA GLY A 905 47.25 6.43 22.41
C GLY A 905 48.18 5.91 21.30
N ASP A 906 47.94 6.10 19.99
CA ASP A 906 48.04 7.33 19.16
C ASP A 906 49.42 8.04 19.12
N ALA A 907 50.15 7.88 18.00
CA ALA A 907 51.09 8.82 17.33
C ALA A 907 51.74 8.11 16.11
N VAL A 908 51.51 8.51 14.83
CA VAL A 908 52.15 9.64 14.11
C VAL A 908 53.68 9.46 14.02
N GLU A 909 54.20 8.73 13.00
CA GLU A 909 54.78 9.24 11.73
C GLU A 909 56.25 9.75 11.85
N PRO A 910 57.04 9.97 10.74
CA PRO A 910 57.11 9.29 9.43
C PRO A 910 58.59 8.99 9.00
N ILE A 911 58.89 9.00 7.67
CA ILE A 911 60.21 9.20 6.99
C ILE A 911 61.01 7.97 6.45
N ARG A 912 60.85 7.76 5.12
CA ARG A 912 61.83 7.54 4.01
C ARG A 912 63.01 6.51 4.05
N GLU A 913 63.22 5.95 2.85
CA GLU A 913 64.52 5.50 2.24
C GLU A 913 65.24 4.28 2.86
N LYS A 914 66.20 3.59 2.19
CA LYS A 914 66.33 3.04 0.81
C LYS A 914 67.62 2.18 0.78
N LYS A 915 67.67 1.02 0.08
CA LYS A 915 68.88 0.18 -0.16
C LYS A 915 69.53 -0.45 1.11
N GLU A 916 70.44 -1.45 1.09
CA GLU A 916 70.97 -2.32 0.02
C GLU A 916 71.45 -3.73 0.48
N SER A 917 71.30 -4.74 -0.39
CA SER A 917 72.17 -5.93 -0.63
C SER A 917 72.66 -6.87 0.49
N LYS A 918 72.38 -8.19 0.32
CA LYS A 918 73.35 -9.29 0.00
C LYS A 918 72.54 -10.55 -0.43
N LYS A 919 72.91 -11.41 -1.41
CA LYS A 919 74.13 -12.22 -1.70
C LYS A 919 74.26 -13.45 -0.77
N ASP A 920 74.58 -14.69 -1.21
CA ASP A 920 74.84 -15.28 -2.54
C ASP A 920 73.71 -16.32 -2.91
N SER A 921 73.81 -17.52 -3.53
CA SER A 921 74.89 -18.36 -4.10
C SER A 921 74.39 -19.51 -5.03
N SER A 922 75.06 -19.71 -6.19
CA SER A 922 75.29 -21.02 -6.88
C SER A 922 74.09 -21.79 -7.52
N LYS A 923 74.22 -22.62 -8.58
CA LYS A 923 75.30 -22.89 -9.57
C LYS A 923 74.78 -23.69 -10.80
N GLU A 924 75.42 -23.50 -11.97
CA GLU A 924 75.68 -24.48 -13.08
C GLU A 924 74.50 -25.20 -13.82
N ALA A 925 74.56 -25.55 -15.13
CA ALA A 925 75.49 -25.20 -16.23
C ALA A 925 74.98 -25.60 -17.64
N LYS A 926 75.37 -24.82 -18.69
CA LYS A 926 75.41 -25.13 -20.17
C LYS A 926 74.03 -25.41 -20.84
N LYS A 927 73.73 -25.04 -22.09
CA LYS A 927 74.40 -24.36 -23.25
C LYS A 927 73.24 -23.69 -24.11
N ASP A 928 73.33 -23.08 -25.31
CA ASP A 928 74.37 -22.94 -26.36
C ASP A 928 74.15 -21.67 -27.27
N SER A 929 74.72 -21.67 -28.49
CA SER A 929 74.57 -20.77 -29.66
C SER A 929 73.14 -20.28 -30.04
N SER A 930 72.83 -19.08 -30.59
CA SER A 930 73.49 -18.14 -31.55
C SER A 930 73.40 -18.56 -33.05
N SER A 931 73.22 -17.72 -34.10
CA SER A 931 72.93 -16.26 -34.22
C SER A 931 72.78 -15.78 -35.70
N SER A 932 71.90 -14.79 -35.99
CA SER A 932 71.89 -13.86 -37.18
C SER A 932 71.69 -14.46 -38.60
N LYS A 933 71.17 -13.79 -39.64
CA LYS A 933 71.28 -12.39 -40.20
C LYS A 933 70.05 -12.11 -41.14
N GLU A 934 69.81 -11.02 -41.89
CA GLU A 934 70.42 -9.69 -42.17
C GLU A 934 69.31 -8.61 -42.43
N LYS A 935 68.95 -8.27 -43.70
CA LYS A 935 68.18 -7.08 -44.18
C LYS A 935 67.52 -7.40 -45.55
N LYS A 936 66.68 -6.60 -46.26
CA LYS A 936 66.41 -5.14 -46.48
C LYS A 936 64.98 -5.03 -47.14
N GLU A 937 64.27 -3.93 -47.51
CA GLU A 937 64.35 -2.45 -47.47
C GLU A 937 62.96 -1.82 -47.83
N SER A 938 62.75 -0.50 -47.65
CA SER A 938 61.71 0.39 -48.28
C SER A 938 60.22 0.22 -47.87
N SER A 939 59.35 1.25 -47.84
CA SER A 939 59.49 2.72 -47.86
C SER A 939 58.22 3.48 -47.36
N LYS A 940 58.37 4.75 -46.94
CA LYS A 940 57.37 5.86 -46.72
C LYS A 940 56.15 5.60 -45.79
N GLU A 941 55.91 6.39 -44.72
CA GLU A 941 55.48 7.82 -44.61
C GLU A 941 54.01 8.08 -45.03
N LYS A 942 53.15 8.84 -44.31
CA LYS A 942 53.23 9.53 -42.98
C LYS A 942 51.82 10.01 -42.50
N LYS A 943 51.69 10.29 -41.17
CA LYS A 943 51.09 11.47 -40.46
C LYS A 943 50.07 12.41 -41.17
N GLU A 944 49.15 13.17 -40.50
CA GLU A 944 48.53 13.20 -39.14
C GLU A 944 47.49 14.37 -39.06
N LYS A 945 46.60 14.36 -38.06
CA LYS A 945 46.04 15.50 -37.26
C LYS A 945 45.31 16.75 -37.86
N GLU A 946 44.09 16.93 -37.32
CA GLU A 946 43.55 18.13 -36.59
C GLU A 946 43.08 19.45 -37.28
N ALA A 947 42.15 20.11 -36.56
CA ALA A 947 41.84 21.57 -36.51
C ALA A 947 40.98 22.27 -37.60
N SER A 948 39.66 22.26 -37.37
CA SER A 948 38.72 23.40 -37.21
C SER A 948 38.78 24.73 -38.04
N LYS A 949 37.57 25.34 -38.14
CA LYS A 949 37.17 26.75 -38.36
C LYS A 949 36.80 27.29 -39.77
N GLU A 950 35.50 27.60 -39.87
CA GLU A 950 34.85 28.83 -40.37
C GLU A 950 34.95 29.33 -41.82
N SER A 951 33.80 29.85 -42.29
CA SER A 951 33.51 30.54 -43.57
C SER A 951 33.65 29.70 -44.85
N GLY A 952 32.84 29.93 -45.91
CA GLY A 952 31.67 30.80 -46.02
C GLY A 952 31.06 30.84 -47.44
N ASP A 953 29.88 31.46 -47.54
CA ASP A 953 29.25 32.01 -48.76
C ASP A 953 28.67 31.08 -49.87
N LYS A 954 27.33 31.19 -50.05
CA LYS A 954 26.57 31.33 -51.33
C LYS A 954 26.45 30.09 -52.27
N LYS A 955 25.31 29.85 -52.97
CA LYS A 955 24.02 30.59 -53.07
C LYS A 955 22.86 29.75 -53.68
N VAL A 956 21.63 29.94 -53.16
CA VAL A 956 20.33 30.08 -53.92
C VAL A 956 19.78 28.85 -54.72
N SER A 957 18.47 28.53 -54.74
CA SER A 957 17.28 29.16 -54.12
C SER A 957 15.96 28.34 -54.12
N ARG A 958 15.18 28.50 -53.03
CA ARG A 958 13.69 28.69 -52.93
C ARG A 958 12.77 27.51 -53.40
N LYS A 959 11.53 27.34 -52.91
CA LYS A 959 10.54 28.34 -52.45
C LYS A 959 9.40 27.74 -51.54
N SER A 960 9.11 28.37 -50.38
CA SER A 960 7.80 28.46 -49.64
C SER A 960 7.01 27.17 -49.23
N SER A 961 6.13 27.12 -48.20
CA SER A 961 5.33 28.16 -47.51
C SER A 961 4.79 27.71 -46.11
N VAL A 962 4.41 28.67 -45.23
CA VAL A 962 3.35 28.60 -44.15
C VAL A 962 3.59 27.62 -42.96
N LYS A 963 3.75 28.06 -41.69
CA LYS A 963 2.74 28.45 -40.63
C LYS A 963 1.76 27.30 -40.27
N VAL A 964 1.33 27.06 -39.02
CA VAL A 964 1.00 27.93 -37.87
C VAL A 964 1.65 27.44 -36.55
N LYS A 965 1.53 28.21 -35.46
CA LYS A 965 2.08 27.96 -34.12
C LYS A 965 1.01 28.26 -33.06
N GLU A 966 0.54 27.25 -32.32
CA GLU A 966 -0.40 27.46 -31.21
C GLU A 966 0.30 27.81 -29.89
N LYS A 967 -0.43 28.45 -28.97
CA LYS A 967 0.11 28.95 -27.70
C LYS A 967 -0.98 28.92 -26.62
N LYS A 968 -0.68 28.26 -25.50
CA LYS A 968 -1.58 28.05 -24.35
C LYS A 968 -2.10 29.37 -23.74
N LYS A 969 -3.39 29.42 -23.38
CA LYS A 969 -3.92 30.29 -22.33
C LYS A 969 -5.29 29.81 -21.81
N GLU A 970 -5.45 29.73 -20.49
CA GLU A 970 -6.76 29.65 -19.81
C GLU A 970 -7.42 31.04 -19.65
N PRO A 971 -8.74 31.08 -19.36
CA PRO A 971 -9.28 32.02 -18.37
C PRO A 971 -10.20 31.34 -17.33
N GLU A 972 -10.40 32.01 -16.19
CA GLU A 972 -11.34 31.61 -15.12
C GLU A 972 -12.65 32.44 -15.16
N ALA A 973 -13.70 31.86 -14.56
CA ALA A 973 -14.83 32.48 -13.84
C ALA A 973 -15.73 33.58 -14.47
N GLY A 974 -17.03 33.48 -14.17
CA GLY A 974 -18.07 34.50 -14.40
C GLY A 974 -19.48 33.92 -14.23
N ASP A 975 -20.30 34.52 -13.37
CA ASP A 975 -21.60 33.98 -12.91
C ASP A 975 -22.74 34.06 -13.94
N ALA A 976 -23.66 33.09 -13.88
CA ALA A 976 -25.08 33.18 -14.24
C ALA A 976 -25.88 32.01 -13.64
#